data_AF-A0A5N7XAL5-F1
#
_entry.id   AF-A0A5N7XAL5-F1
#
_cell.length_a   1.000
_cell.length_b   1.000
_cell.length_c   1.000
_cell.angle_alpha   90.00
_cell.angle_beta   90.00
_cell.angle_gamma   90.00
#
_symmetry.space_group_name_H-M   'P 1'
#
loop_
_entity.id
_entity.type
_entity.pdbx_description
1 polymer ?
#
loop_
_entity_poly.entity_id
_entity_poly.type
_entity_poly.pdbx_seq_one_letter_code
_entity_poly.pdbx_strand_id
1 'polypeptide(L)'
;MLRQQKAYVEGVTVAQEKPEKPFGRSLSDFGRLKPGEQKLLDACRFGNEAILGYDGVPTLAKNNRVVRAEFLRFLLLGGDEKAPIHERGVALRGAFLLGDLDLSGGYIKFKVSLKSCRIGNQFIATNTQFDGDIDLEGSYLGKGLQANFLYCTKSVFLGNGFRSAAEVQFRGARIGGDFNCRGGQLNADKGVSLRAQGMDIFGNAIFDDGFVATGEVQLMDAQIRCNLDFSSGQLKNDFGAALCADRINVQGSIFFRNGFKASGVVRLLGAQIGSNLDCGRGNFDGMADYAIDADRINVNGSVFLKSSFKAFGTVNFNGAKIGCNFDCTGAHFKVQSGFALCVGRSIINGSVFLNHGFSASGTVHMLGTCIGGNLSCIKGDFKAHKGFSLNIETIVVKGAWQMREGLTPVLVNALHAEVAVLDDDVNSWAKGSVLDGFLYKSIAGSNQDLGEKRLAWLRNQYPDHLSNQKFRPRSWRHLQRILREMGYVEDAKKVGVALEEKLYEIGRRGQFLWPKRVREIREFLEGGMTFLTHRVFGLFVGYGYRPFRLVTWMLSVWVICGVLYCIFALPQFNAIAPSDPLVFQNPIYGECQPIQNKKFEKSEKAGVKYAWTSCSKLPGEYSTFSPLFYSLDLLLPVVDLGQENAWGAYIPSSTDDMVEKPIWNLRWGYAVRLLAWFETLFGWMSSLLLVAIISGFSRRNDEE
;
A
#
# COMPACT_ATOMS: atom_id res chain seq x y z
N MET A 1 -53.76 52.77 -2.35
CA MET A 1 -55.21 52.52 -2.21
C MET A 1 -56.04 53.78 -1.90
N LEU A 2 -55.55 54.77 -1.14
CA LEU A 2 -56.36 55.95 -0.76
C LEU A 2 -56.61 57.02 -1.86
N ARG A 3 -55.97 56.93 -3.05
CA ARG A 3 -56.26 57.83 -4.18
C ARG A 3 -57.38 57.35 -5.11
N GLN A 4 -57.76 56.07 -5.06
CA GLN A 4 -58.79 55.51 -5.94
C GLN A 4 -60.22 55.73 -5.42
N GLN A 5 -60.42 55.99 -4.12
CA GLN A 5 -61.76 56.21 -3.56
C GLN A 5 -62.32 57.62 -3.76
N LYS A 6 -61.49 58.61 -4.11
CA LYS A 6 -61.96 60.00 -4.29
C LYS A 6 -62.52 60.30 -5.69
N ALA A 7 -62.37 59.38 -6.64
CA ALA A 7 -62.83 59.55 -8.02
C ALA A 7 -64.25 59.03 -8.28
N TYR A 8 -64.95 58.50 -7.26
CA TYR A 8 -66.28 57.90 -7.43
C TYR A 8 -67.44 58.91 -7.28
N VAL A 9 -67.16 60.19 -6.99
CA VAL A 9 -68.21 61.22 -6.72
C VAL A 9 -68.26 62.31 -7.79
N GLU A 10 -67.29 62.40 -8.69
CA GLU A 10 -67.31 63.35 -9.80
C GLU A 10 -67.23 62.57 -11.11
N GLY A 11 -68.34 62.56 -11.86
CA GLY A 11 -68.50 61.86 -13.14
C GLY A 11 -67.64 62.44 -14.25
N VAL A 12 -66.32 62.24 -14.15
CA VAL A 12 -65.36 62.46 -15.23
C VAL A 12 -64.93 61.09 -15.72
N THR A 13 -65.54 60.64 -16.81
CA THR A 13 -65.07 59.51 -17.62
C THR A 13 -63.76 59.92 -18.31
N VAL A 14 -62.64 59.79 -17.58
CA VAL A 14 -61.33 59.68 -18.23
C VAL A 14 -61.27 58.30 -18.87
N ALA A 15 -61.30 58.25 -20.20
CA ALA A 15 -61.01 57.04 -20.94
C ALA A 15 -59.61 56.54 -20.52
N GLN A 16 -59.56 55.52 -19.67
CA GLN A 16 -58.32 54.79 -19.42
C GLN A 16 -58.06 53.96 -20.67
N GLU A 17 -57.22 54.47 -21.58
CA GLU A 17 -56.63 53.68 -22.65
C GLU A 17 -56.07 52.39 -22.04
N LYS A 18 -56.58 51.25 -22.52
CA LYS A 18 -56.03 49.94 -22.19
C LYS A 18 -54.55 49.95 -22.58
N PRO A 19 -53.60 49.67 -21.67
CA PRO A 19 -52.21 49.71 -22.04
C PRO A 19 -51.92 48.59 -23.06
N GLU A 20 -51.36 48.95 -24.22
CA GLU A 20 -50.99 47.99 -25.30
C GLU A 20 -49.94 46.96 -24.83
N LYS A 21 -49.20 47.29 -23.77
CA LYS A 21 -48.19 46.44 -23.13
C LYS A 21 -48.43 46.37 -21.61
N PRO A 22 -47.98 45.31 -20.92
CA PRO A 22 -48.01 45.26 -19.46
C PRO A 22 -47.28 46.46 -18.82
N PHE A 23 -47.70 46.88 -17.62
CA PHE A 23 -47.05 47.98 -16.89
C PHE A 23 -45.53 47.76 -16.73
N GLY A 24 -44.75 48.82 -16.92
CA GLY A 24 -43.28 48.78 -16.90
C GLY A 24 -42.68 48.26 -18.20
N ARG A 25 -43.44 48.31 -19.31
CA ARG A 25 -42.99 47.93 -20.66
C ARG A 25 -43.01 49.10 -21.65
N SER A 26 -43.35 50.29 -21.19
CA SER A 26 -43.30 51.53 -21.97
C SER A 26 -42.50 52.60 -21.22
N LEU A 27 -41.75 53.44 -21.94
CA LEU A 27 -40.93 54.50 -21.35
C LEU A 27 -41.79 55.50 -20.53
N SER A 28 -43.04 55.71 -20.93
CA SER A 28 -44.02 56.56 -20.25
C SER A 28 -44.36 56.09 -18.83
N ASP A 29 -44.20 54.81 -18.53
CA ASP A 29 -44.58 54.22 -17.23
C ASP A 29 -43.69 54.71 -16.08
N PHE A 30 -42.49 55.23 -16.40
CA PHE A 30 -41.47 55.60 -15.42
C PHE A 30 -41.50 57.08 -15.00
N GLY A 31 -42.41 57.90 -15.55
CA GLY A 31 -42.49 59.32 -15.25
C GLY A 31 -41.17 60.07 -15.52
N ARG A 32 -40.81 61.01 -14.64
CA ARG A 32 -39.54 61.75 -14.77
C ARG A 32 -38.34 60.85 -14.46
N LEU A 33 -37.47 60.64 -15.46
CA LEU A 33 -36.23 59.88 -15.30
C LEU A 33 -35.24 60.58 -14.35
N LYS A 34 -34.53 59.78 -13.55
CA LYS A 34 -33.38 60.23 -12.75
C LYS A 34 -32.19 60.53 -13.68
N PRO A 35 -31.22 61.37 -13.26
CA PRO A 35 -30.04 61.67 -14.07
C PRO A 35 -29.26 60.43 -14.54
N GLY A 36 -29.12 59.42 -13.66
CA GLY A 36 -28.49 58.14 -14.01
C GLY A 36 -29.28 57.32 -15.03
N GLU A 37 -30.62 57.35 -14.95
CA GLU A 37 -31.53 56.68 -15.90
C GLU A 37 -31.48 57.34 -17.28
N GLN A 38 -31.44 58.68 -17.33
CA GLN A 38 -31.29 59.42 -18.57
C GLN A 38 -29.96 59.07 -19.27
N LYS A 39 -28.85 59.07 -18.52
CA LYS A 39 -27.54 58.68 -19.06
C LYS A 39 -27.52 57.24 -19.55
N LEU A 40 -28.19 56.33 -18.84
CA LEU A 40 -28.35 54.94 -19.26
C LEU A 40 -29.18 54.81 -20.54
N LEU A 41 -30.30 55.53 -20.64
CA LEU A 41 -31.14 55.56 -21.84
C LEU A 41 -30.35 56.03 -23.07
N ASP A 42 -29.60 57.13 -22.94
CA ASP A 42 -28.78 57.67 -24.02
C ASP A 42 -27.66 56.68 -24.40
N ALA A 43 -26.99 56.07 -23.42
CA ALA A 43 -25.97 55.06 -23.68
C ALA A 43 -26.52 53.83 -24.42
N CYS A 44 -27.72 53.35 -24.05
CA CYS A 44 -28.37 52.22 -24.71
C CYS A 44 -28.72 52.51 -26.19
N ARG A 45 -29.05 53.76 -26.53
CA ARG A 45 -29.33 54.17 -27.92
C ARG A 45 -28.07 54.12 -28.80
N PHE A 46 -26.92 54.51 -28.26
CA PHE A 46 -25.66 54.59 -29.00
C PHE A 46 -24.73 53.38 -28.81
N GLY A 47 -25.12 52.39 -28.01
CA GLY A 47 -24.29 51.20 -27.74
C GLY A 47 -23.02 51.51 -26.93
N ASN A 48 -23.10 52.50 -26.04
CA ASN A 48 -22.01 52.93 -25.16
C ASN A 48 -22.20 52.38 -23.73
N GLU A 49 -21.14 52.38 -22.93
CA GLU A 49 -21.23 52.08 -21.48
C GLU A 49 -21.74 53.33 -20.72
N ALA A 50 -22.81 53.16 -19.94
CA ALA A 50 -23.32 54.20 -19.05
C ALA A 50 -22.49 54.23 -17.76
N ILE A 51 -21.47 55.11 -17.71
CA ILE A 51 -20.59 55.22 -16.53
C ILE A 51 -21.15 56.25 -15.54
N LEU A 52 -21.63 55.80 -14.36
CA LEU A 52 -22.15 56.68 -13.29
C LEU A 52 -21.11 56.96 -12.19
N GLY A 53 -20.02 56.19 -12.14
CA GLY A 53 -18.91 56.37 -11.21
C GLY A 53 -17.66 55.57 -11.59
N TYR A 54 -16.49 56.05 -11.18
CA TYR A 54 -15.17 55.41 -11.40
C TYR A 54 -14.53 54.92 -10.08
N ASP A 55 -15.06 55.37 -8.95
CA ASP A 55 -14.65 55.07 -7.57
C ASP A 55 -15.17 53.72 -7.05
N GLY A 56 -15.50 52.79 -7.96
CA GLY A 56 -15.99 51.45 -7.63
C GLY A 56 -17.48 51.39 -7.25
N VAL A 57 -17.83 50.41 -6.43
CA VAL A 57 -19.22 50.12 -6.03
C VAL A 57 -19.78 51.25 -5.16
N PRO A 58 -20.91 51.88 -5.51
CA PRO A 58 -21.48 52.95 -4.70
C PRO A 58 -22.00 52.42 -3.35
N THR A 59 -21.62 53.08 -2.26
CA THR A 59 -22.08 52.75 -0.90
C THR A 59 -23.43 53.37 -0.56
N LEU A 60 -23.73 54.56 -1.11
CA LEU A 60 -24.95 55.32 -0.86
C LEU A 60 -25.70 55.62 -2.16
N ALA A 61 -27.03 55.70 -2.07
CA ALA A 61 -27.93 56.03 -3.17
C ALA A 61 -27.89 57.54 -3.53
N LYS A 62 -26.76 58.02 -4.07
CA LYS A 62 -26.63 59.40 -4.57
C LYS A 62 -27.45 59.58 -5.86
N ASN A 63 -28.23 60.65 -5.97
CA ASN A 63 -29.19 60.86 -7.08
C ASN A 63 -28.61 60.72 -8.50
N ASN A 64 -27.34 61.05 -8.72
CA ASN A 64 -26.66 60.90 -10.03
C ASN A 64 -26.22 59.47 -10.36
N ARG A 65 -26.25 58.55 -9.40
CA ARG A 65 -25.87 57.14 -9.54
C ARG A 65 -27.03 56.16 -9.39
N VAL A 66 -28.21 56.65 -9.03
CA VAL A 66 -29.38 55.80 -8.80
C VAL A 66 -30.10 55.51 -10.11
N VAL A 67 -30.35 54.23 -10.36
CA VAL A 67 -31.19 53.72 -11.44
C VAL A 67 -32.26 52.82 -10.83
N ARG A 68 -33.53 53.02 -11.15
CA ARG A 68 -34.60 52.12 -10.72
C ARG A 68 -34.45 50.76 -11.42
N ALA A 69 -34.58 49.67 -10.65
CA ALA A 69 -34.48 48.32 -11.17
C ALA A 69 -35.56 48.00 -12.20
N GLU A 70 -36.79 48.51 -12.01
CA GLU A 70 -37.89 48.42 -12.97
C GLU A 70 -37.58 49.08 -14.32
N PHE A 71 -36.86 50.21 -14.30
CA PHE A 71 -36.43 50.92 -15.52
C PHE A 71 -35.33 50.15 -16.24
N LEU A 72 -34.34 49.64 -15.51
CA LEU A 72 -33.31 48.77 -16.08
C LEU A 72 -33.94 47.52 -16.69
N ARG A 73 -34.87 46.86 -15.99
CA ARG A 73 -35.63 45.71 -16.49
C ARG A 73 -36.33 46.02 -17.82
N PHE A 74 -36.98 47.17 -17.93
CA PHE A 74 -37.62 47.61 -19.18
C PHE A 74 -36.64 47.62 -20.36
N LEU A 75 -35.46 48.22 -20.17
CA LEU A 75 -34.41 48.27 -21.19
C LEU A 75 -33.86 46.87 -21.53
N LEU A 76 -33.62 46.04 -20.51
CA LEU A 76 -33.11 44.67 -20.69
C LEU A 76 -34.07 43.78 -21.50
N LEU A 77 -35.37 44.01 -21.35
CA LEU A 77 -36.42 43.32 -22.12
C LEU A 77 -36.71 44.00 -23.47
N GLY A 78 -35.79 44.81 -23.98
CA GLY A 78 -35.80 45.36 -25.34
C GLY A 78 -36.34 46.79 -25.49
N GLY A 79 -36.78 47.44 -24.42
CA GLY A 79 -37.31 48.81 -24.47
C GLY A 79 -38.61 48.93 -25.28
N ASP A 80 -38.88 50.14 -25.77
CA ASP A 80 -39.97 50.47 -26.71
C ASP A 80 -39.44 51.36 -27.85
N GLU A 81 -40.32 51.84 -28.73
CA GLU A 81 -39.95 52.70 -29.87
C GLU A 81 -39.23 53.99 -29.44
N LYS A 82 -39.54 54.51 -28.24
CA LYS A 82 -38.92 55.72 -27.69
C LYS A 82 -37.64 55.42 -26.91
N ALA A 83 -37.37 54.16 -26.58
CA ALA A 83 -36.17 53.69 -25.92
C ALA A 83 -35.58 52.46 -26.64
N PRO A 84 -35.15 52.59 -27.91
CA PRO A 84 -34.55 51.48 -28.63
C PRO A 84 -33.21 51.07 -28.02
N ILE A 85 -32.92 49.78 -28.04
CA ILE A 85 -31.69 49.19 -27.50
C ILE A 85 -30.76 48.84 -28.65
N HIS A 86 -29.54 49.37 -28.63
CA HIS A 86 -28.48 49.02 -29.57
C HIS A 86 -28.10 47.54 -29.43
N GLU A 87 -27.66 46.91 -30.52
CA GLU A 87 -27.20 45.52 -30.58
C GLU A 87 -26.04 45.16 -29.63
N ARG A 88 -25.36 46.16 -29.03
CA ARG A 88 -24.32 45.97 -28.02
C ARG A 88 -24.90 45.70 -26.62
N GLY A 89 -26.21 45.85 -26.47
CA GLY A 89 -26.95 45.60 -25.25
C GLY A 89 -26.86 46.72 -24.23
N VAL A 90 -27.05 46.35 -22.96
CA VAL A 90 -27.16 47.29 -21.85
C VAL A 90 -25.90 47.19 -21.00
N ALA A 91 -25.12 48.27 -20.98
CA ALA A 91 -23.87 48.36 -20.22
C ALA A 91 -23.95 49.52 -19.21
N LEU A 92 -23.83 49.22 -17.93
CA LEU A 92 -23.96 50.14 -16.81
C LEU A 92 -22.80 49.92 -15.83
N ARG A 93 -22.14 51.02 -15.43
CA ARG A 93 -21.04 50.99 -14.46
C ARG A 93 -21.27 51.93 -13.29
N GLY A 94 -20.97 51.46 -12.08
CA GLY A 94 -20.93 52.32 -10.89
C GLY A 94 -22.31 52.78 -10.40
N ALA A 95 -23.37 52.06 -10.75
CA ALA A 95 -24.75 52.43 -10.42
C ALA A 95 -25.23 51.80 -9.11
N PHE A 96 -26.16 52.48 -8.42
CA PHE A 96 -26.93 51.93 -7.32
C PHE A 96 -28.34 51.59 -7.84
N LEU A 97 -28.65 50.30 -7.94
CA LEU A 97 -29.97 49.83 -8.35
C LEU A 97 -30.96 49.88 -7.19
N LEU A 98 -32.04 50.62 -7.38
CA LEU A 98 -33.12 50.77 -6.41
C LEU A 98 -34.28 49.82 -6.77
N GLY A 99 -34.62 48.90 -5.86
CA GLY A 99 -35.66 47.90 -6.06
C GLY A 99 -35.11 46.52 -6.44
N ASP A 100 -36.01 45.56 -6.62
CA ASP A 100 -35.67 44.22 -7.11
C ASP A 100 -35.53 44.22 -8.63
N LEU A 101 -34.45 43.62 -9.14
CA LEU A 101 -34.27 43.39 -10.57
C LEU A 101 -34.82 42.00 -10.90
N ASP A 102 -36.11 41.94 -11.21
CA ASP A 102 -36.79 40.69 -11.55
C ASP A 102 -36.94 40.50 -13.08
N LEU A 103 -36.16 39.57 -13.62
CA LEU A 103 -36.14 39.17 -15.03
C LEU A 103 -36.80 37.80 -15.24
N SER A 104 -37.51 37.26 -14.24
CA SER A 104 -38.03 35.90 -14.27
C SER A 104 -38.90 35.63 -15.49
N GLY A 105 -38.67 34.49 -16.15
CA GLY A 105 -39.37 34.09 -17.38
C GLY A 105 -39.12 34.99 -18.59
N GLY A 106 -38.20 35.95 -18.49
CA GLY A 106 -37.86 36.88 -19.55
C GLY A 106 -36.96 36.27 -20.62
N TYR A 107 -36.98 36.90 -21.80
CA TYR A 107 -36.04 36.64 -22.89
C TYR A 107 -35.23 37.91 -23.15
N ILE A 108 -33.92 37.82 -22.95
CA ILE A 108 -32.98 38.94 -23.04
C ILE A 108 -32.06 38.69 -24.22
N LYS A 109 -32.33 39.41 -25.30
CA LYS A 109 -31.67 39.23 -26.60
C LYS A 109 -30.22 39.70 -26.62
N PHE A 110 -29.84 40.62 -25.73
CA PHE A 110 -28.57 41.32 -25.79
C PHE A 110 -27.68 41.02 -24.59
N LYS A 111 -26.40 41.39 -24.71
CA LYS A 111 -25.46 41.38 -23.59
C LYS A 111 -25.93 42.28 -22.44
N VAL A 112 -25.74 41.81 -21.21
CA VAL A 112 -26.02 42.56 -19.98
C VAL A 112 -24.72 42.74 -19.21
N SER A 113 -24.30 43.99 -19.02
CA SER A 113 -23.09 44.34 -18.28
C SER A 113 -23.43 45.32 -17.16
N LEU A 114 -23.43 44.85 -15.92
CA LEU A 114 -23.61 45.66 -14.72
C LEU A 114 -22.31 45.59 -13.92
N LYS A 115 -21.33 46.44 -14.26
CA LYS A 115 -20.00 46.43 -13.64
C LYS A 115 -19.90 47.37 -12.46
N SER A 116 -19.28 46.94 -11.37
CA SER A 116 -19.11 47.77 -10.16
C SER A 116 -20.42 48.42 -9.69
N CYS A 117 -21.55 47.75 -9.90
CA CYS A 117 -22.87 48.21 -9.52
C CYS A 117 -23.26 47.64 -8.16
N ARG A 118 -24.12 48.34 -7.42
CA ARG A 118 -24.74 47.85 -6.19
C ARG A 118 -26.19 47.51 -6.44
N ILE A 119 -26.56 46.25 -6.24
CA ILE A 119 -27.97 45.83 -6.23
C ILE A 119 -28.40 45.76 -4.77
N GLY A 120 -29.18 46.76 -4.35
CA GLY A 120 -29.55 46.93 -2.94
C GLY A 120 -30.50 45.85 -2.43
N ASN A 121 -31.35 45.32 -3.30
CA ASN A 121 -32.23 44.19 -3.00
C ASN A 121 -31.81 42.95 -3.81
N GLN A 122 -32.77 42.26 -4.45
CA GLN A 122 -32.54 40.97 -5.08
C GLN A 122 -32.37 41.10 -6.61
N PHE A 123 -31.49 40.28 -7.18
CA PHE A 123 -31.48 40.01 -8.62
C PHE A 123 -32.10 38.63 -8.85
N ILE A 124 -33.24 38.59 -9.54
CA ILE A 124 -33.97 37.38 -9.91
C ILE A 124 -33.92 37.21 -11.43
N ALA A 125 -33.45 36.06 -11.89
CA ALA A 125 -33.33 35.64 -13.28
C ALA A 125 -33.77 34.16 -13.44
N THR A 126 -34.76 33.75 -12.64
CA THR A 126 -35.27 32.39 -12.64
C THR A 126 -36.03 32.11 -13.94
N ASN A 127 -35.76 30.98 -14.60
CA ASN A 127 -36.32 30.64 -15.92
C ASN A 127 -36.07 31.71 -17.00
N THR A 128 -35.03 32.52 -16.87
CA THR A 128 -34.70 33.58 -17.84
C THR A 128 -33.76 33.06 -18.92
N GLN A 129 -33.99 33.45 -20.16
CA GLN A 129 -33.10 33.18 -21.28
C GLN A 129 -32.27 34.43 -21.63
N PHE A 130 -30.96 34.25 -21.76
CA PHE A 130 -29.99 35.25 -22.19
C PHE A 130 -29.26 34.76 -23.45
N ASP A 131 -29.36 35.54 -24.54
CA ASP A 131 -28.65 35.26 -25.79
C ASP A 131 -27.24 35.88 -25.83
N GLY A 132 -26.89 36.72 -24.84
CA GLY A 132 -25.58 37.32 -24.65
C GLY A 132 -24.95 37.00 -23.30
N ASP A 133 -23.80 37.60 -23.00
CA ASP A 133 -23.13 37.46 -21.71
C ASP A 133 -23.93 38.11 -20.58
N ILE A 134 -23.78 37.55 -19.37
CA ILE A 134 -24.15 38.20 -18.12
C ILE A 134 -22.87 38.59 -17.40
N ASP A 135 -22.58 39.88 -17.34
CA ASP A 135 -21.36 40.42 -16.76
C ASP A 135 -21.68 41.27 -15.53
N LEU A 136 -21.34 40.75 -14.35
CA LEU A 136 -21.52 41.40 -13.04
C LEU A 136 -20.17 41.71 -12.38
N GLU A 137 -19.09 41.82 -13.14
CA GLU A 137 -17.76 42.00 -12.58
C GLU A 137 -17.67 43.21 -11.62
N GLY A 138 -17.04 42.99 -10.47
CA GLY A 138 -16.85 44.01 -9.45
C GLY A 138 -18.14 44.46 -8.74
N SER A 139 -19.32 43.92 -9.07
CA SER A 139 -20.60 44.34 -8.49
C SER A 139 -20.86 43.73 -7.11
N TYR A 140 -21.74 44.38 -6.34
CA TYR A 140 -22.17 43.93 -5.02
C TYR A 140 -23.66 43.60 -5.00
N LEU A 141 -24.00 42.39 -4.58
CA LEU A 141 -25.37 41.93 -4.36
C LEU A 141 -25.69 41.84 -2.87
N GLY A 142 -26.63 42.67 -2.40
CA GLY A 142 -27.02 42.69 -0.99
C GLY A 142 -27.87 41.50 -0.57
N LYS A 143 -28.76 41.01 -1.46
CA LYS A 143 -29.68 39.88 -1.19
C LYS A 143 -29.50 38.71 -2.15
N GLY A 144 -28.30 38.58 -2.74
CA GLY A 144 -27.94 37.45 -3.59
C GLY A 144 -28.54 37.49 -4.99
N LEU A 145 -28.38 36.37 -5.70
CA LEU A 145 -28.79 36.17 -7.09
C LEU A 145 -29.60 34.87 -7.19
N GLN A 146 -30.80 34.93 -7.76
CA GLN A 146 -31.61 33.75 -8.07
C GLN A 146 -31.66 33.52 -9.58
N ALA A 147 -30.81 32.65 -10.11
CA ALA A 147 -30.73 32.30 -11.53
C ALA A 147 -31.05 30.80 -11.76
N ASN A 148 -32.05 30.28 -11.05
CA ASN A 148 -32.46 28.89 -11.18
C ASN A 148 -33.07 28.63 -12.56
N PHE A 149 -32.66 27.54 -13.22
CA PHE A 149 -33.07 27.16 -14.57
C PHE A 149 -32.83 28.25 -15.63
N LEU A 150 -31.88 29.16 -15.37
CA LEU A 150 -31.42 30.15 -16.34
C LEU A 150 -30.77 29.45 -17.55
N TYR A 151 -31.07 29.94 -18.75
CA TYR A 151 -30.37 29.55 -19.97
C TYR A 151 -29.55 30.74 -20.49
N CYS A 152 -28.24 30.71 -20.34
CA CYS A 152 -27.32 31.69 -20.94
C CYS A 152 -26.59 31.02 -22.11
N THR A 153 -26.74 31.53 -23.32
CA THR A 153 -26.05 30.97 -24.51
C THR A 153 -24.55 31.27 -24.52
N LYS A 154 -24.11 32.27 -23.75
CA LYS A 154 -22.72 32.71 -23.65
C LYS A 154 -22.21 32.51 -22.22
N SER A 155 -21.35 33.40 -21.73
CA SER A 155 -20.68 33.26 -20.45
C SER A 155 -21.37 34.07 -19.34
N VAL A 156 -21.14 33.67 -18.10
CA VAL A 156 -21.54 34.40 -16.90
C VAL A 156 -20.28 34.80 -16.12
N PHE A 157 -20.12 36.10 -15.86
CA PHE A 157 -18.97 36.66 -15.18
C PHE A 157 -19.37 37.27 -13.83
N LEU A 158 -18.94 36.62 -12.76
CA LEU A 158 -19.06 36.99 -11.36
C LEU A 158 -17.67 37.17 -10.73
N GLY A 159 -16.71 37.67 -11.52
CA GLY A 159 -15.31 37.79 -11.12
C GLY A 159 -14.89 39.23 -10.77
N ASN A 160 -13.57 39.40 -10.64
CA ASN A 160 -12.90 40.70 -10.57
C ASN A 160 -13.50 41.64 -9.51
N GLY A 161 -13.61 41.14 -8.27
CA GLY A 161 -14.13 41.89 -7.13
C GLY A 161 -15.64 41.84 -6.95
N PHE A 162 -16.35 40.99 -7.69
CA PHE A 162 -17.76 40.69 -7.41
C PHE A 162 -17.94 40.18 -5.98
N ARG A 163 -19.00 40.63 -5.31
CA ARG A 163 -19.32 40.25 -3.93
C ARG A 163 -20.81 39.97 -3.78
N SER A 164 -21.15 38.86 -3.14
CA SER A 164 -22.51 38.58 -2.69
C SER A 164 -22.54 38.41 -1.18
N ALA A 165 -23.47 39.09 -0.50
CA ALA A 165 -23.71 38.95 0.94
C ALA A 165 -24.79 37.90 1.27
N ALA A 166 -25.32 37.22 0.26
CA ALA A 166 -26.28 36.13 0.40
C ALA A 166 -26.06 35.08 -0.69
N GLU A 167 -26.85 34.01 -0.63
CA GLU A 167 -26.77 32.87 -1.55
C GLU A 167 -26.87 33.29 -3.03
N VAL A 168 -25.98 32.73 -3.85
CA VAL A 168 -26.03 32.80 -5.32
C VAL A 168 -26.53 31.46 -5.85
N GLN A 169 -27.60 31.47 -6.65
CA GLN A 169 -28.29 30.26 -7.09
C GLN A 169 -28.27 30.12 -8.61
N PHE A 170 -27.84 28.96 -9.10
CA PHE A 170 -27.82 28.54 -10.50
C PHE A 170 -28.30 27.09 -10.64
N ARG A 171 -29.26 26.67 -9.81
CA ARG A 171 -29.77 25.29 -9.84
C ARG A 171 -30.38 24.98 -11.20
N GLY A 172 -29.92 23.92 -11.85
CA GLY A 172 -30.39 23.51 -13.17
C GLY A 172 -30.13 24.53 -14.28
N ALA A 173 -29.28 25.53 -14.05
CA ALA A 173 -28.93 26.52 -15.05
C ALA A 173 -28.05 25.89 -16.14
N ARG A 174 -28.12 26.45 -17.35
CA ARG A 174 -27.34 26.06 -18.51
C ARG A 174 -26.56 27.25 -19.03
N ILE A 175 -25.25 27.09 -19.16
CA ILE A 175 -24.33 28.13 -19.62
C ILE A 175 -23.56 27.61 -20.83
N GLY A 176 -23.74 28.26 -21.98
CA GLY A 176 -23.10 27.90 -23.24
C GLY A 176 -21.61 28.26 -23.32
N GLY A 177 -21.16 29.19 -22.48
CA GLY A 177 -19.75 29.56 -22.30
C GLY A 177 -19.21 29.18 -20.92
N ASP A 178 -18.34 30.03 -20.38
CA ASP A 178 -17.71 29.85 -19.08
C ASP A 178 -18.60 30.38 -17.94
N PHE A 179 -18.50 29.74 -16.77
CA PHE A 179 -18.97 30.29 -15.50
C PHE A 179 -17.75 30.80 -14.72
N ASN A 180 -17.57 32.11 -14.70
CA ASN A 180 -16.34 32.73 -14.21
C ASN A 180 -16.57 33.52 -12.92
N CYS A 181 -16.04 33.02 -11.81
CA CYS A 181 -16.05 33.63 -10.48
C CYS A 181 -14.64 34.06 -10.03
N ARG A 182 -13.69 34.24 -10.94
CA ARG A 182 -12.29 34.59 -10.64
C ARG A 182 -12.20 35.78 -9.68
N GLY A 183 -11.54 35.61 -8.53
CA GLY A 183 -11.39 36.68 -7.54
C GLY A 183 -12.71 37.21 -6.94
N GLY A 184 -13.81 36.48 -7.10
CA GLY A 184 -15.11 36.81 -6.51
C GLY A 184 -15.21 36.42 -5.03
N GLN A 185 -16.16 37.01 -4.31
CA GLN A 185 -16.43 36.68 -2.90
C GLN A 185 -17.91 36.34 -2.70
N LEU A 186 -18.19 35.09 -2.30
CA LEU A 186 -19.53 34.61 -2.03
C LEU A 186 -19.68 34.35 -0.53
N ASN A 187 -20.32 35.26 0.17
CA ASN A 187 -20.44 35.18 1.61
C ASN A 187 -21.89 34.86 2.00
N ALA A 188 -22.09 33.68 2.58
CA ALA A 188 -23.28 33.36 3.36
C ALA A 188 -22.85 33.15 4.82
N ASP A 189 -23.37 33.96 5.75
CA ASP A 189 -23.02 33.87 7.18
C ASP A 189 -23.23 32.45 7.75
N LYS A 190 -24.27 31.76 7.25
CA LYS A 190 -24.59 30.36 7.51
C LYS A 190 -25.26 29.74 6.29
N GLY A 191 -24.96 28.47 6.00
CA GLY A 191 -25.61 27.70 4.94
C GLY A 191 -24.82 27.70 3.63
N VAL A 192 -25.52 27.90 2.51
CA VAL A 192 -24.97 27.73 1.16
C VAL A 192 -24.59 29.09 0.58
N SER A 193 -23.35 29.23 0.09
CA SER A 193 -22.87 30.44 -0.58
C SER A 193 -23.16 30.40 -2.08
N LEU A 194 -23.01 29.23 -2.69
CA LEU A 194 -23.31 28.96 -4.10
C LEU A 194 -24.11 27.66 -4.25
N ARG A 195 -25.32 27.73 -4.78
CA ARG A 195 -26.15 26.57 -5.12
C ARG A 195 -26.23 26.40 -6.63
N ALA A 196 -25.38 25.53 -7.17
CA ALA A 196 -25.27 25.23 -8.60
C ALA A 196 -25.50 23.73 -8.87
N GLN A 197 -26.49 23.15 -8.19
CA GLN A 197 -26.87 21.73 -8.35
C GLN A 197 -27.47 21.48 -9.75
N GLY A 198 -27.01 20.42 -10.42
CA GLY A 198 -27.48 20.01 -11.75
C GLY A 198 -27.22 21.05 -12.85
N MET A 199 -26.28 21.96 -12.62
CA MET A 199 -25.90 22.99 -13.58
C MET A 199 -25.12 22.38 -14.76
N ASP A 200 -25.38 22.83 -15.98
CA ASP A 200 -24.67 22.38 -17.20
C ASP A 200 -23.85 23.54 -17.77
N ILE A 201 -22.53 23.37 -17.85
CA ILE A 201 -21.57 24.38 -18.30
C ILE A 201 -20.81 23.81 -19.50
N PHE A 202 -20.98 24.43 -20.65
CA PHE A 202 -20.30 24.05 -21.89
C PHE A 202 -18.83 24.50 -21.94
N GLY A 203 -18.46 25.54 -21.21
CA GLY A 203 -17.08 25.96 -21.01
C GLY A 203 -16.48 25.42 -19.71
N ASN A 204 -15.67 26.28 -19.08
CA ASN A 204 -15.04 26.04 -17.78
C ASN A 204 -15.88 26.63 -16.64
N ALA A 205 -15.77 26.02 -15.47
CA ALA A 205 -16.19 26.63 -14.21
C ALA A 205 -14.94 27.11 -13.46
N ILE A 206 -14.80 28.43 -13.31
CA ILE A 206 -13.57 29.08 -12.87
C ILE A 206 -13.80 29.78 -11.53
N PHE A 207 -13.08 29.36 -10.51
CA PHE A 207 -13.11 29.84 -9.13
C PHE A 207 -11.68 30.07 -8.62
N ASP A 208 -10.82 30.61 -9.48
CA ASP A 208 -9.41 30.81 -9.21
C ASP A 208 -9.07 32.25 -8.79
N ASP A 209 -7.77 32.54 -8.67
CA ASP A 209 -7.20 33.88 -8.44
C ASP A 209 -7.83 34.62 -7.24
N GLY A 210 -7.81 33.97 -6.07
CA GLY A 210 -8.28 34.59 -4.84
C GLY A 210 -9.80 34.59 -4.66
N PHE A 211 -10.53 33.72 -5.37
CA PHE A 211 -11.93 33.43 -5.06
C PHE A 211 -12.09 33.03 -3.58
N VAL A 212 -13.10 33.58 -2.90
CA VAL A 212 -13.42 33.26 -1.52
C VAL A 212 -14.90 32.89 -1.42
N ALA A 213 -15.20 31.76 -0.76
CA ALA A 213 -16.55 31.40 -0.38
C ALA A 213 -16.63 31.08 1.12
N THR A 214 -17.55 31.75 1.82
CA THR A 214 -17.92 31.40 3.20
C THR A 214 -19.33 30.80 3.21
N GLY A 215 -19.46 29.57 3.69
CA GLY A 215 -20.63 28.71 3.48
C GLY A 215 -20.38 27.68 2.38
N GLU A 216 -21.19 26.63 2.36
CA GLU A 216 -21.03 25.50 1.44
C GLU A 216 -21.19 25.92 -0.03
N VAL A 217 -20.29 25.46 -0.90
CA VAL A 217 -20.44 25.51 -2.36
C VAL A 217 -21.02 24.18 -2.84
N GLN A 218 -22.15 24.20 -3.53
CA GLN A 218 -22.84 22.99 -4.01
C GLN A 218 -22.80 22.90 -5.54
N LEU A 219 -22.14 21.86 -6.05
CA LEU A 219 -22.00 21.50 -7.47
C LEU A 219 -22.49 20.06 -7.74
N MET A 220 -23.35 19.53 -6.87
CA MET A 220 -23.90 18.18 -7.01
C MET A 220 -24.55 17.98 -8.37
N ASP A 221 -24.27 16.84 -9.01
CA ASP A 221 -24.81 16.45 -10.33
C ASP A 221 -24.50 17.44 -11.48
N ALA A 222 -23.65 18.45 -11.26
CA ALA A 222 -23.29 19.41 -12.31
C ALA A 222 -22.50 18.73 -13.43
N GLN A 223 -22.69 19.23 -14.65
CA GLN A 223 -22.03 18.78 -15.87
C GLN A 223 -21.13 19.91 -16.37
N ILE A 224 -19.82 19.65 -16.51
CA ILE A 224 -18.85 20.63 -16.99
C ILE A 224 -18.09 20.01 -18.16
N ARG A 225 -18.17 20.62 -19.33
CA ARG A 225 -17.55 20.11 -20.57
C ARG A 225 -16.05 20.39 -20.66
N CYS A 226 -15.56 21.42 -19.98
CA CYS A 226 -14.13 21.67 -19.87
C CYS A 226 -13.65 21.39 -18.44
N ASN A 227 -13.00 22.36 -17.78
CA ASN A 227 -12.38 22.15 -16.48
C ASN A 227 -13.17 22.81 -15.35
N LEU A 228 -12.98 22.29 -14.13
CA LEU A 228 -13.37 22.93 -12.88
C LEU A 228 -12.10 23.39 -12.16
N ASP A 229 -11.93 24.70 -11.99
CA ASP A 229 -10.70 25.27 -11.44
C ASP A 229 -10.97 26.07 -10.16
N PHE A 230 -10.39 25.63 -9.04
CA PHE A 230 -10.36 26.32 -7.75
C PHE A 230 -8.93 26.76 -7.37
N SER A 231 -8.00 26.83 -8.31
CA SER A 231 -6.60 27.16 -8.03
C SER A 231 -6.47 28.48 -7.29
N SER A 232 -5.71 28.51 -6.19
CA SER A 232 -5.56 29.69 -5.31
C SER A 232 -6.85 30.17 -4.62
N GLY A 233 -7.95 29.41 -4.69
CA GLY A 233 -9.22 29.73 -4.04
C GLY A 233 -9.25 29.39 -2.55
N GLN A 234 -10.21 29.95 -1.81
CA GLN A 234 -10.42 29.71 -0.39
C GLN A 234 -11.89 29.38 -0.12
N LEU A 235 -12.15 28.16 0.36
CA LEU A 235 -13.48 27.72 0.77
C LEU A 235 -13.51 27.52 2.28
N LYS A 236 -14.50 28.11 2.94
CA LYS A 236 -14.65 28.01 4.39
C LYS A 236 -16.09 27.68 4.75
N ASN A 237 -16.30 26.55 5.41
CA ASN A 237 -17.52 26.23 6.11
C ASN A 237 -17.19 25.56 7.45
N ASP A 238 -17.47 26.26 8.54
CA ASP A 238 -17.19 25.79 9.91
C ASP A 238 -18.11 24.63 10.33
N PHE A 239 -19.15 24.34 9.55
CA PHE A 239 -20.13 23.30 9.84
C PHE A 239 -20.37 22.41 8.60
N GLY A 240 -19.53 21.37 8.43
CA GLY A 240 -19.71 20.34 7.40
C GLY A 240 -18.84 20.52 6.16
N ALA A 241 -19.44 20.42 4.97
CA ALA A 241 -18.70 20.48 3.70
C ALA A 241 -18.44 21.92 3.26
N ALA A 242 -17.19 22.22 2.89
CA ALA A 242 -16.86 23.48 2.22
C ALA A 242 -17.24 23.42 0.72
N LEU A 243 -17.12 22.23 0.12
CA LEU A 243 -17.52 21.93 -1.25
C LEU A 243 -18.25 20.59 -1.29
N CYS A 244 -19.46 20.57 -1.85
CA CYS A 244 -20.19 19.36 -2.17
C CYS A 244 -20.37 19.23 -3.68
N ALA A 245 -19.52 18.39 -4.29
CA ALA A 245 -19.51 18.10 -5.72
C ALA A 245 -19.77 16.61 -5.98
N ASP A 246 -20.68 16.01 -5.19
CA ASP A 246 -21.09 14.62 -5.33
C ASP A 246 -21.71 14.38 -6.72
N ARG A 247 -21.28 13.30 -7.38
CA ARG A 247 -21.68 12.89 -8.74
C ARG A 247 -21.49 13.97 -9.81
N ILE A 248 -20.61 14.94 -9.58
CA ILE A 248 -20.22 15.90 -10.62
C ILE A 248 -19.57 15.14 -11.79
N ASN A 249 -19.84 15.59 -13.01
CA ASN A 249 -19.20 15.09 -14.21
C ASN A 249 -18.42 16.22 -14.88
N VAL A 250 -17.10 16.11 -14.87
CA VAL A 250 -16.18 17.06 -15.49
C VAL A 250 -15.45 16.33 -16.60
N GLN A 251 -15.70 16.69 -17.86
CA GLN A 251 -15.06 16.03 -19.00
C GLN A 251 -13.56 16.33 -19.07
N GLY A 252 -13.13 17.50 -18.57
CA GLY A 252 -11.73 17.87 -18.40
C GLY A 252 -11.17 17.44 -17.04
N SER A 253 -10.42 18.33 -16.42
CA SER A 253 -9.77 18.13 -15.12
C SER A 253 -10.42 18.95 -14.01
N ILE A 254 -10.21 18.52 -12.77
CA ILE A 254 -10.51 19.32 -11.57
C ILE A 254 -9.20 19.77 -10.94
N PHE A 255 -9.10 21.06 -10.61
CA PHE A 255 -7.90 21.69 -10.09
C PHE A 255 -8.13 22.34 -8.72
N PHE A 256 -7.37 21.89 -7.72
CA PHE A 256 -7.28 22.46 -6.37
C PHE A 256 -5.82 22.83 -6.07
N ARG A 257 -5.21 23.63 -6.95
CA ARG A 257 -3.75 23.87 -6.95
C ARG A 257 -3.35 25.19 -6.32
N ASN A 258 -2.03 25.40 -6.27
CA ASN A 258 -1.40 26.71 -6.13
C ASN A 258 -1.84 27.46 -4.87
N GLY A 259 -1.90 26.76 -3.73
CA GLY A 259 -2.27 27.37 -2.46
C GLY A 259 -3.77 27.44 -2.20
N PHE A 260 -4.58 26.66 -2.93
CA PHE A 260 -5.97 26.39 -2.58
C PHE A 260 -6.10 26.00 -1.10
N LYS A 261 -7.12 26.55 -0.42
CA LYS A 261 -7.43 26.25 0.98
C LYS A 261 -8.90 25.86 1.13
N ALA A 262 -9.16 24.71 1.72
CA ALA A 262 -10.48 24.30 2.17
C ALA A 262 -10.47 24.12 3.69
N SER A 263 -11.42 24.76 4.38
CA SER A 263 -11.72 24.56 5.78
C SER A 263 -13.16 24.05 5.86
N GLY A 264 -13.32 22.76 6.15
CA GLY A 264 -14.51 21.96 5.91
C GLY A 264 -14.26 20.89 4.83
N VAL A 265 -15.12 19.87 4.79
CA VAL A 265 -14.94 18.69 3.91
C VAL A 265 -15.05 19.07 2.43
N VAL A 266 -14.18 18.53 1.57
CA VAL A 266 -14.35 18.55 0.12
C VAL A 266 -14.90 17.20 -0.35
N ARG A 267 -16.14 17.17 -0.82
CA ARG A 267 -16.84 15.94 -1.23
C ARG A 267 -16.90 15.82 -2.76
N LEU A 268 -16.49 14.66 -3.25
CA LEU A 268 -16.42 14.25 -4.66
C LEU A 268 -16.99 12.83 -4.83
N LEU A 269 -18.02 12.47 -4.06
CA LEU A 269 -18.54 11.11 -4.04
C LEU A 269 -19.08 10.69 -5.40
N GLY A 270 -18.56 9.59 -5.96
CA GLY A 270 -18.97 9.10 -7.27
C GLY A 270 -18.71 10.07 -8.43
N ALA A 271 -17.88 11.11 -8.24
CA ALA A 271 -17.55 12.07 -9.28
C ALA A 271 -16.88 11.39 -10.49
N GLN A 272 -17.13 11.91 -11.69
CA GLN A 272 -16.56 11.45 -12.94
C GLN A 272 -15.64 12.55 -13.50
N ILE A 273 -14.37 12.24 -13.69
CA ILE A 273 -13.36 13.18 -14.20
C ILE A 273 -12.73 12.59 -15.45
N GLY A 274 -12.91 13.26 -16.59
CA GLY A 274 -12.44 12.78 -17.89
C GLY A 274 -10.94 12.90 -18.10
N SER A 275 -10.26 13.73 -17.29
CA SER A 275 -8.80 13.84 -17.24
C SER A 275 -8.28 13.70 -15.80
N ASN A 276 -7.66 14.73 -15.21
CA ASN A 276 -6.92 14.59 -13.94
C ASN A 276 -7.66 15.25 -12.77
N LEU A 277 -7.45 14.72 -11.57
CA LEU A 277 -7.71 15.43 -10.31
C LEU A 277 -6.36 15.91 -9.76
N ASP A 278 -6.15 17.22 -9.72
CA ASP A 278 -4.87 17.80 -9.30
C ASP A 278 -5.06 18.72 -8.09
N CYS A 279 -4.57 18.26 -6.94
CA CYS A 279 -4.58 18.98 -5.67
C CYS A 279 -3.19 19.48 -5.28
N GLY A 280 -2.24 19.58 -6.21
CA GLY A 280 -0.85 19.93 -5.91
C GLY A 280 -0.72 21.26 -5.15
N ARG A 281 0.05 21.26 -4.05
CA ARG A 281 0.19 22.42 -3.13
C ARG A 281 -1.11 22.90 -2.47
N GLY A 282 -2.18 22.10 -2.47
CA GLY A 282 -3.42 22.41 -1.77
C GLY A 282 -3.36 22.13 -0.26
N ASN A 283 -4.18 22.83 0.52
CA ASN A 283 -4.34 22.63 1.96
C ASN A 283 -5.81 22.35 2.30
N PHE A 284 -6.08 21.16 2.81
CA PHE A 284 -7.42 20.67 3.11
C PHE A 284 -7.52 20.39 4.60
N ASP A 285 -8.41 21.09 5.29
CA ASP A 285 -8.68 20.91 6.70
C ASP A 285 -10.13 20.47 6.89
N GLY A 286 -10.31 19.17 7.08
CA GLY A 286 -11.59 18.52 7.34
C GLY A 286 -12.08 18.65 8.78
N MET A 287 -11.44 19.48 9.61
CA MET A 287 -11.82 19.72 11.02
C MET A 287 -11.93 18.42 11.83
N ALA A 288 -10.96 17.51 11.62
CA ALA A 288 -10.85 16.18 12.22
C ALA A 288 -11.79 15.07 11.68
N ASP A 289 -12.60 15.33 10.65
CA ASP A 289 -13.35 14.30 9.91
C ASP A 289 -12.64 13.92 8.58
N TYR A 290 -13.28 14.13 7.43
CA TYR A 290 -12.67 13.96 6.11
C TYR A 290 -12.11 15.28 5.59
N ALA A 291 -10.84 15.30 5.18
CA ALA A 291 -10.29 16.41 4.42
C ALA A 291 -10.82 16.38 2.97
N ILE A 292 -10.82 15.19 2.37
CA ILE A 292 -11.39 14.91 1.05
C ILE A 292 -12.15 13.59 1.12
N ASP A 293 -13.40 13.59 0.70
CA ASP A 293 -14.23 12.39 0.57
C ASP A 293 -14.56 12.13 -0.90
N ALA A 294 -13.85 11.20 -1.52
CA ALA A 294 -13.94 10.82 -2.93
C ALA A 294 -14.24 9.31 -3.08
N ASP A 295 -15.09 8.75 -2.21
CA ASP A 295 -15.55 7.35 -2.35
C ASP A 295 -16.16 7.12 -3.74
N ARG A 296 -15.71 6.05 -4.40
CA ARG A 296 -16.13 5.61 -5.74
C ARG A 296 -15.91 6.63 -6.86
N ILE A 297 -14.98 7.57 -6.67
CA ILE A 297 -14.59 8.49 -7.75
C ILE A 297 -14.01 7.72 -8.94
N ASN A 298 -14.31 8.20 -10.16
CA ASN A 298 -13.71 7.69 -11.39
C ASN A 298 -12.91 8.81 -12.06
N VAL A 299 -11.61 8.61 -12.21
CA VAL A 299 -10.68 9.54 -12.83
C VAL A 299 -10.01 8.83 -13.99
N ASN A 300 -10.31 9.24 -15.22
CA ASN A 300 -9.73 8.62 -16.42
C ASN A 300 -8.21 8.85 -16.52
N GLY A 301 -7.72 9.98 -15.99
CA GLY A 301 -6.31 10.31 -15.90
C GLY A 301 -5.69 9.92 -14.55
N SER A 302 -4.85 10.82 -14.03
CA SER A 302 -4.14 10.65 -12.76
C SER A 302 -4.75 11.48 -11.64
N VAL A 303 -4.50 11.04 -10.40
CA VAL A 303 -4.74 11.83 -9.19
C VAL A 303 -3.40 12.32 -8.66
N PHE A 304 -3.27 13.63 -8.46
CA PHE A 304 -2.05 14.28 -7.96
C PHE A 304 -2.32 14.95 -6.61
N LEU A 305 -1.81 14.36 -5.54
CA LEU A 305 -1.76 14.92 -4.18
C LEU A 305 -0.31 15.29 -3.84
N LYS A 306 0.38 16.04 -4.72
CA LYS A 306 1.84 16.19 -4.69
C LYS A 306 2.31 17.58 -4.24
N SER A 307 3.63 17.71 -4.09
CA SER A 307 4.33 19.00 -3.91
C SER A 307 3.83 19.77 -2.68
N SER A 308 4.02 19.23 -1.47
CA SER A 308 3.59 19.86 -0.21
C SER A 308 2.08 20.00 -0.06
N PHE A 309 1.31 19.12 -0.70
CA PHE A 309 -0.10 18.89 -0.36
C PHE A 309 -0.24 18.62 1.13
N LYS A 310 -1.26 19.21 1.78
CA LYS A 310 -1.55 19.02 3.20
C LYS A 310 -3.00 18.63 3.40
N ALA A 311 -3.23 17.58 4.16
CA ALA A 311 -4.55 17.16 4.60
C ALA A 311 -4.59 16.97 6.12
N PHE A 312 -5.52 17.66 6.79
CA PHE A 312 -5.89 17.45 8.18
C PHE A 312 -7.26 16.80 8.23
N GLY A 313 -7.30 15.50 8.51
CA GLY A 313 -8.48 14.65 8.33
C GLY A 313 -8.23 13.53 7.32
N THR A 314 -9.18 12.60 7.21
CA THR A 314 -9.08 11.44 6.32
C THR A 314 -9.16 11.88 4.86
N VAL A 315 -8.25 11.37 4.01
CA VAL A 315 -8.36 11.47 2.56
C VAL A 315 -8.88 10.13 2.03
N ASN A 316 -10.12 10.11 1.56
CA ASN A 316 -10.83 8.88 1.18
C ASN A 316 -11.00 8.75 -0.33
N PHE A 317 -10.46 7.67 -0.89
CA PHE A 317 -10.56 7.23 -2.28
C PHE A 317 -11.01 5.76 -2.34
N ASN A 318 -11.75 5.27 -1.33
CA ASN A 318 -12.22 3.89 -1.36
C ASN A 318 -13.05 3.60 -2.63
N GLY A 319 -12.86 2.42 -3.21
CA GLY A 319 -13.55 2.01 -4.44
C GLY A 319 -13.26 2.89 -5.66
N ALA A 320 -12.20 3.71 -5.65
CA ALA A 320 -11.88 4.60 -6.76
C ALA A 320 -11.40 3.83 -7.99
N LYS A 321 -11.65 4.39 -9.17
CA LYS A 321 -11.09 3.93 -10.44
C LYS A 321 -10.19 5.04 -11.01
N ILE A 322 -8.92 4.72 -11.22
CA ILE A 322 -7.91 5.68 -11.65
C ILE A 322 -7.20 5.11 -12.86
N GLY A 323 -7.36 5.78 -14.00
CA GLY A 323 -6.88 5.29 -15.29
C GLY A 323 -5.36 5.39 -15.45
N CYS A 324 -4.69 6.22 -14.66
CA CYS A 324 -3.23 6.38 -14.65
C CYS A 324 -2.69 6.29 -13.21
N ASN A 325 -1.93 7.28 -12.75
CA ASN A 325 -1.17 7.22 -11.51
C ASN A 325 -1.92 7.85 -10.33
N PHE A 326 -1.59 7.39 -9.11
CA PHE A 326 -1.95 8.04 -7.86
C PHE A 326 -0.67 8.55 -7.18
N ASP A 327 -0.42 9.85 -7.27
CA ASP A 327 0.86 10.45 -6.88
C ASP A 327 0.71 11.34 -5.64
N CYS A 328 1.29 10.88 -4.53
CA CYS A 328 1.37 11.58 -3.25
C CYS A 328 2.80 12.04 -2.92
N THR A 329 3.65 12.25 -3.92
CA THR A 329 5.05 12.62 -3.69
C THR A 329 5.15 13.96 -2.93
N GLY A 330 5.82 13.94 -1.77
CA GLY A 330 5.99 15.13 -0.92
C GLY A 330 4.72 15.59 -0.19
N ALA A 331 3.75 14.70 0.01
CA ALA A 331 2.46 14.99 0.63
C ALA A 331 2.45 14.77 2.15
N HIS A 332 1.67 15.55 2.89
CA HIS A 332 1.53 15.44 4.34
C HIS A 332 0.08 15.16 4.74
N PHE A 333 -0.16 14.01 5.34
CA PHE A 333 -1.46 13.60 5.85
C PHE A 333 -1.41 13.51 7.37
N LYS A 334 -2.39 14.10 8.04
CA LYS A 334 -2.49 14.08 9.49
C LYS A 334 -3.92 13.85 9.93
N VAL A 335 -4.14 12.84 10.76
CA VAL A 335 -5.41 12.59 11.43
C VAL A 335 -5.18 12.48 12.94
N GLN A 336 -6.21 12.76 13.75
CA GLN A 336 -6.13 12.55 15.20
C GLN A 336 -6.15 11.06 15.56
N SER A 337 -6.96 10.27 14.85
CA SER A 337 -7.02 8.81 14.98
C SER A 337 -7.60 8.17 13.70
N GLY A 338 -7.28 6.91 13.44
CA GLY A 338 -7.81 6.18 12.28
C GLY A 338 -6.92 6.27 11.03
N PHE A 339 -7.55 6.47 9.87
CA PHE A 339 -6.90 6.42 8.57
C PHE A 339 -6.50 7.83 8.10
N ALA A 340 -5.24 8.02 7.73
CA ALA A 340 -4.80 9.26 7.11
C ALA A 340 -5.12 9.28 5.60
N LEU A 341 -4.97 8.12 4.96
CA LEU A 341 -5.24 7.91 3.53
C LEU A 341 -5.91 6.56 3.34
N CYS A 342 -7.12 6.56 2.77
CA CYS A 342 -7.90 5.38 2.41
C CYS A 342 -7.96 5.25 0.89
N VAL A 343 -7.45 4.15 0.34
CA VAL A 343 -7.49 3.83 -1.10
C VAL A 343 -7.99 2.40 -1.30
N GLY A 344 -8.71 1.84 -0.33
CA GLY A 344 -9.13 0.43 -0.32
C GLY A 344 -10.10 0.09 -1.45
N ARG A 345 -9.99 -1.13 -1.98
CA ARG A 345 -10.80 -1.68 -3.08
C ARG A 345 -10.76 -0.84 -4.36
N SER A 346 -9.71 -0.04 -4.52
CA SER A 346 -9.53 0.81 -5.70
C SER A 346 -8.83 0.06 -6.83
N ILE A 347 -9.07 0.50 -8.06
CA ILE A 347 -8.36 0.03 -9.25
C ILE A 347 -7.54 1.20 -9.79
N ILE A 348 -6.22 1.06 -9.76
CA ILE A 348 -5.26 2.05 -10.24
C ILE A 348 -4.48 1.40 -11.37
N ASN A 349 -4.73 1.81 -12.60
CA ASN A 349 -4.11 1.18 -13.77
C ASN A 349 -2.62 1.51 -13.89
N GLY A 350 -2.19 2.65 -13.38
CA GLY A 350 -0.78 3.06 -13.29
C GLY A 350 -0.14 2.68 -11.95
N SER A 351 0.77 3.54 -11.50
CA SER A 351 1.55 3.36 -10.27
C SER A 351 1.03 4.24 -9.13
N VAL A 352 1.34 3.83 -7.90
CA VAL A 352 1.12 4.61 -6.69
C VAL A 352 2.46 5.11 -6.16
N PHE A 353 2.57 6.42 -5.91
CA PHE A 353 3.81 7.05 -5.42
C PHE A 353 3.59 7.68 -4.04
N LEU A 354 4.21 7.10 -3.01
CA LEU A 354 4.26 7.57 -1.63
C LEU A 354 5.70 7.96 -1.27
N ASN A 355 6.27 8.82 -2.12
CA ASN A 355 7.71 9.04 -2.18
C ASN A 355 8.16 10.41 -1.65
N HIS A 356 9.46 10.53 -1.39
CA HIS A 356 10.21 11.79 -1.26
C HIS A 356 9.47 12.89 -0.47
N GLY A 357 9.51 12.80 0.86
CA GLY A 357 8.85 13.78 1.74
C GLY A 357 7.36 13.47 1.99
N PHE A 358 6.85 12.36 1.47
CA PHE A 358 5.57 11.79 1.90
C PHE A 358 5.61 11.51 3.41
N SER A 359 4.61 11.97 4.15
CA SER A 359 4.43 11.69 5.57
C SER A 359 2.96 11.46 5.89
N ALA A 360 2.66 10.33 6.54
CA ALA A 360 1.32 10.01 7.03
C ALA A 360 1.34 9.80 8.55
N SER A 361 0.66 10.69 9.27
CA SER A 361 0.36 10.54 10.70
C SER A 361 -1.04 9.96 10.87
N GLY A 362 -1.09 8.62 10.86
CA GLY A 362 -2.30 7.80 10.76
C GLY A 362 -2.05 6.60 9.85
N THR A 363 -3.02 5.69 9.77
CA THR A 363 -2.88 4.48 8.93
C THR A 363 -3.05 4.82 7.46
N VAL A 364 -2.16 4.32 6.60
CA VAL A 364 -2.37 4.27 5.14
C VAL A 364 -3.05 2.95 4.81
N HIS A 365 -4.27 3.00 4.32
CA HIS A 365 -5.13 1.83 4.11
C HIS A 365 -5.38 1.59 2.62
N MET A 366 -4.88 0.45 2.11
CA MET A 366 -4.96 0.04 0.71
C MET A 366 -5.51 -1.39 0.56
N LEU A 367 -6.40 -1.80 1.48
CA LEU A 367 -7.03 -3.12 1.49
C LEU A 367 -7.69 -3.45 0.15
N GLY A 368 -7.28 -4.55 -0.49
CA GLY A 368 -7.91 -5.04 -1.73
C GLY A 368 -7.68 -4.13 -2.94
N THR A 369 -6.67 -3.26 -2.91
CA THR A 369 -6.36 -2.35 -4.02
C THR A 369 -5.67 -3.12 -5.15
N CYS A 370 -6.03 -2.86 -6.40
CA CYS A 370 -5.36 -3.38 -7.58
C CYS A 370 -4.52 -2.27 -8.22
N ILE A 371 -3.20 -2.47 -8.29
CA ILE A 371 -2.23 -1.54 -8.88
C ILE A 371 -1.63 -2.19 -10.13
N GLY A 372 -1.80 -1.55 -11.28
CA GLY A 372 -1.31 -2.04 -12.57
C GLY A 372 0.19 -1.81 -12.79
N GLY A 373 0.77 -0.82 -12.11
CA GLY A 373 2.19 -0.51 -12.10
C GLY A 373 2.85 -0.82 -10.75
N ASN A 374 3.69 0.10 -10.28
CA ASN A 374 4.47 -0.05 -9.06
C ASN A 374 3.74 0.57 -7.85
N LEU A 375 4.00 0.02 -6.66
CA LEU A 375 3.77 0.71 -5.39
C LEU A 375 5.13 1.22 -4.90
N SER A 376 5.34 2.54 -4.92
CA SER A 376 6.62 3.14 -4.56
C SER A 376 6.49 3.88 -3.23
N CYS A 377 7.30 3.51 -2.24
CA CYS A 377 7.34 4.09 -0.89
C CYS A 377 8.77 4.55 -0.52
N ILE A 378 9.51 5.06 -1.49
CA ILE A 378 10.91 5.49 -1.36
C ILE A 378 10.98 6.79 -0.54
N LYS A 379 11.72 6.77 0.58
CA LYS A 379 11.81 7.93 1.51
C LYS A 379 10.45 8.42 2.03
N GLY A 380 9.49 7.51 2.17
CA GLY A 380 8.20 7.78 2.81
C GLY A 380 8.28 7.60 4.34
N ASP A 381 7.51 8.41 5.09
CA ASP A 381 7.40 8.35 6.55
C ASP A 381 5.99 7.93 6.98
N PHE A 382 5.87 6.82 7.69
CA PHE A 382 4.58 6.20 8.04
C PHE A 382 4.45 6.03 9.55
N LYS A 383 3.65 6.89 10.20
CA LYS A 383 3.51 6.97 11.64
C LYS A 383 2.05 6.82 12.07
N ALA A 384 1.56 5.60 12.24
CA ALA A 384 0.25 5.37 12.83
C ALA A 384 0.28 5.57 14.36
N HIS A 385 -0.80 6.16 14.89
CA HIS A 385 -0.99 6.32 16.35
C HIS A 385 -1.24 4.98 17.05
N LYS A 386 -1.96 4.07 16.37
CA LYS A 386 -2.28 2.71 16.82
C LYS A 386 -2.44 1.80 15.59
N GLY A 387 -2.07 0.54 15.72
CA GLY A 387 -2.21 -0.46 14.65
C GLY A 387 -1.12 -0.35 13.58
N PHE A 388 -1.39 -0.91 12.40
CA PHE A 388 -0.45 -0.92 11.28
C PHE A 388 -0.31 0.47 10.66
N SER A 389 0.93 0.91 10.41
CA SER A 389 1.19 2.15 9.68
C SER A 389 0.79 2.05 8.20
N LEU A 390 0.97 0.86 7.62
CA LEU A 390 0.58 0.56 6.25
C LEU A 390 -0.23 -0.75 6.23
N ASN A 391 -1.49 -0.66 5.84
CA ASN A 391 -2.36 -1.82 5.67
C ASN A 391 -2.59 -2.09 4.18
N ILE A 392 -1.97 -3.15 3.67
CA ILE A 392 -2.03 -3.57 2.26
C ILE A 392 -2.60 -4.99 2.14
N GLU A 393 -3.47 -5.38 3.06
CA GLU A 393 -4.13 -6.69 3.04
C GLU A 393 -4.84 -6.92 1.69
N THR A 394 -4.68 -8.11 1.10
CA THR A 394 -5.25 -8.48 -0.22
C THR A 394 -4.91 -7.53 -1.38
N ILE A 395 -3.89 -6.68 -1.25
CA ILE A 395 -3.43 -5.83 -2.35
C ILE A 395 -2.90 -6.69 -3.50
N VAL A 396 -3.09 -6.25 -4.74
CA VAL A 396 -2.44 -6.83 -5.92
C VAL A 396 -1.64 -5.74 -6.62
N VAL A 397 -0.31 -5.90 -6.69
CA VAL A 397 0.61 -5.00 -7.38
C VAL A 397 1.25 -5.75 -8.54
N LYS A 398 0.90 -5.39 -9.78
CA LYS A 398 1.44 -6.06 -10.97
C LYS A 398 2.92 -5.73 -11.22
N GLY A 399 3.40 -4.60 -10.71
CA GLY A 399 4.80 -4.18 -10.77
C GLY A 399 5.57 -4.47 -9.47
N ALA A 400 6.59 -3.65 -9.23
CA ALA A 400 7.40 -3.72 -8.03
C ALA A 400 6.72 -3.00 -6.86
N TRP A 401 6.85 -3.56 -5.66
CA TRP A 401 6.64 -2.81 -4.42
C TRP A 401 8.00 -2.38 -3.86
N GLN A 402 8.25 -1.08 -3.92
CA GLN A 402 9.51 -0.46 -3.53
C GLN A 402 9.40 0.15 -2.13
N MET A 403 10.14 -0.38 -1.16
CA MET A 403 10.19 0.14 0.21
C MET A 403 11.65 0.36 0.62
N ARG A 404 12.22 1.47 0.15
CA ARG A 404 13.65 1.80 0.31
C ARG A 404 13.88 3.14 0.95
N GLU A 405 15.05 3.30 1.56
CA GLU A 405 15.54 4.56 2.14
C GLU A 405 14.52 5.17 3.12
N GLY A 406 13.74 4.32 3.80
CA GLY A 406 12.75 4.73 4.77
C GLY A 406 13.40 5.37 6.00
N LEU A 407 12.78 6.43 6.54
CA LEU A 407 13.29 7.12 7.72
C LEU A 407 13.14 6.28 9.00
N THR A 408 12.08 5.46 9.07
CA THR A 408 11.80 4.56 10.20
C THR A 408 11.21 3.24 9.69
N PRO A 409 11.39 2.13 10.43
CA PRO A 409 10.75 0.86 10.09
C PRO A 409 9.23 0.98 10.15
N VAL A 410 8.55 0.46 9.13
CA VAL A 410 7.09 0.54 8.97
C VAL A 410 6.42 -0.72 9.47
N LEU A 411 5.40 -0.59 10.32
CA LEU A 411 4.58 -1.73 10.75
C LEU A 411 3.53 -2.04 9.67
N VAL A 412 3.71 -3.16 8.97
CA VAL A 412 2.91 -3.50 7.77
C VAL A 412 1.97 -4.67 8.04
N ASN A 413 0.72 -4.54 7.57
CA ASN A 413 -0.17 -5.69 7.36
C ASN A 413 -0.17 -6.08 5.88
N ALA A 414 0.56 -7.14 5.53
CA ALA A 414 0.65 -7.71 4.18
C ALA A 414 -0.11 -9.03 4.04
N LEU A 415 -1.15 -9.23 4.85
CA LEU A 415 -1.98 -10.44 4.81
C LEU A 415 -2.55 -10.64 3.40
N HIS A 416 -2.23 -11.77 2.77
CA HIS A 416 -2.67 -12.10 1.40
C HIS A 416 -2.32 -11.05 0.32
N ALA A 417 -1.30 -10.22 0.55
CA ALA A 417 -0.81 -9.29 -0.47
C ALA A 417 -0.08 -10.05 -1.59
N GLU A 418 -0.21 -9.57 -2.83
CA GLU A 418 0.49 -10.09 -4.00
C GLU A 418 1.24 -8.98 -4.71
N VAL A 419 2.55 -9.13 -4.91
CA VAL A 419 3.39 -8.17 -5.65
C VAL A 419 4.25 -8.91 -6.68
N ALA A 420 4.58 -8.31 -7.83
CA ALA A 420 5.44 -9.02 -8.78
C ALA A 420 6.89 -9.07 -8.27
N VAL A 421 7.44 -7.94 -7.87
CA VAL A 421 8.80 -7.82 -7.36
C VAL A 421 8.76 -7.14 -5.99
N LEU A 422 9.35 -7.78 -4.98
CA LEU A 422 9.58 -7.17 -3.68
C LEU A 422 10.93 -6.45 -3.71
N ASP A 423 10.91 -5.13 -3.54
CA ASP A 423 12.07 -4.26 -3.68
C ASP A 423 12.28 -3.39 -2.45
N ASP A 424 12.82 -3.97 -1.38
CA ASP A 424 12.84 -3.37 -0.05
C ASP A 424 14.23 -3.40 0.61
N ASP A 425 14.43 -2.44 1.51
CA ASP A 425 15.48 -2.56 2.52
C ASP A 425 14.94 -3.39 3.69
N VAL A 426 15.68 -4.40 4.11
CA VAL A 426 15.25 -5.31 5.18
C VAL A 426 14.96 -4.57 6.50
N ASN A 427 15.67 -3.46 6.74
CA ASN A 427 15.48 -2.62 7.91
C ASN A 427 14.25 -1.70 7.84
N SER A 428 13.57 -1.62 6.69
CA SER A 428 12.35 -0.83 6.54
C SER A 428 11.12 -1.52 7.14
N TRP A 429 11.22 -2.75 7.64
CA TRP A 429 10.12 -3.47 8.28
C TRP A 429 10.18 -3.40 9.80
N ALA A 430 9.11 -2.92 10.43
CA ALA A 430 8.99 -2.96 11.88
C ALA A 430 8.66 -4.38 12.37
N LYS A 431 9.16 -4.69 13.56
CA LYS A 431 8.80 -5.93 14.28
C LYS A 431 7.29 -5.98 14.53
N GLY A 432 6.69 -7.14 14.28
CA GLY A 432 5.26 -7.36 14.42
C GLY A 432 4.47 -7.27 13.10
N SER A 433 5.15 -7.03 11.98
CA SER A 433 4.52 -7.01 10.66
C SER A 433 3.89 -8.37 10.31
N VAL A 434 2.75 -8.35 9.63
CA VAL A 434 2.02 -9.56 9.22
C VAL A 434 2.39 -9.91 7.79
N LEU A 435 2.95 -11.10 7.60
CA LEU A 435 3.45 -11.61 6.31
C LEU A 435 2.71 -12.86 5.83
N ASP A 436 1.64 -13.26 6.53
CA ASP A 436 0.95 -14.50 6.20
C ASP A 436 0.23 -14.38 4.84
N GLY A 437 0.46 -15.35 3.97
CA GLY A 437 -0.05 -15.29 2.59
C GLY A 437 0.53 -14.17 1.73
N PHE A 438 1.57 -13.46 2.16
CA PHE A 438 2.26 -12.47 1.32
C PHE A 438 3.04 -13.17 0.20
N LEU A 439 2.69 -12.89 -1.06
CA LEU A 439 3.26 -13.51 -2.25
C LEU A 439 4.03 -12.49 -3.08
N TYR A 440 5.18 -12.94 -3.59
CA TYR A 440 6.02 -12.22 -4.53
C TYR A 440 6.74 -13.18 -5.46
N LYS A 441 7.01 -12.77 -6.71
CA LYS A 441 7.66 -13.62 -7.72
C LYS A 441 9.19 -13.54 -7.66
N SER A 442 9.73 -12.40 -7.27
CA SER A 442 11.17 -12.22 -7.05
C SER A 442 11.43 -11.14 -6.01
N ILE A 443 12.66 -11.13 -5.51
CA ILE A 443 13.18 -10.11 -4.59
C ILE A 443 14.25 -9.31 -5.35
N ALA A 444 14.18 -7.99 -5.34
CA ALA A 444 15.19 -7.15 -5.95
C ALA A 444 16.47 -7.07 -5.08
N GLY A 445 17.61 -6.94 -5.76
CA GLY A 445 18.94 -6.87 -5.13
C GLY A 445 19.67 -8.22 -5.14
N SER A 446 20.99 -8.17 -5.35
CA SER A 446 21.88 -9.33 -5.29
C SER A 446 22.87 -9.12 -4.16
N ASN A 447 22.65 -9.82 -3.05
CA ASN A 447 23.54 -9.80 -1.90
C ASN A 447 24.00 -11.23 -1.60
N GLN A 448 25.25 -11.40 -1.18
CA GLN A 448 25.83 -12.70 -0.80
C GLN A 448 25.19 -13.31 0.48
N ASP A 449 24.26 -12.63 1.13
CA ASP A 449 23.63 -12.99 2.41
C ASP A 449 22.09 -12.85 2.42
N LEU A 450 21.46 -12.86 1.25
CA LEU A 450 20.01 -12.63 1.12
C LEU A 450 19.18 -13.58 1.99
N GLY A 451 19.56 -14.87 2.06
CA GLY A 451 18.87 -15.86 2.89
C GLY A 451 18.85 -15.53 4.39
N GLU A 452 19.99 -15.16 4.96
CA GLU A 452 20.11 -14.83 6.39
C GLU A 452 19.31 -13.57 6.74
N LYS A 453 19.40 -12.54 5.90
CA LYS A 453 18.63 -11.30 6.08
C LYS A 453 17.12 -11.56 6.03
N ARG A 454 16.66 -12.37 5.08
CA ARG A 454 15.23 -12.71 4.95
C ARG A 454 14.74 -13.65 6.05
N LEU A 455 15.62 -14.50 6.58
CA LEU A 455 15.32 -15.31 7.76
C LEU A 455 15.13 -14.44 9.01
N ALA A 456 16.01 -13.45 9.23
CA ALA A 456 15.86 -12.48 10.31
C ALA A 456 14.56 -11.67 10.18
N TRP A 457 14.19 -11.29 8.95
CA TRP A 457 12.91 -10.65 8.64
C TRP A 457 11.70 -11.52 9.01
N LEU A 458 11.68 -12.80 8.63
CA LEU A 458 10.61 -13.75 9.02
C LEU A 458 10.52 -13.94 10.54
N ARG A 459 11.65 -13.93 11.25
CA ARG A 459 11.68 -14.03 12.72
C ARG A 459 11.16 -12.77 13.43
N ASN A 460 11.03 -11.66 12.71
CA ASN A 460 10.48 -10.40 13.23
C ASN A 460 8.99 -10.20 12.91
N GLN A 461 8.31 -11.20 12.33
CA GLN A 461 6.88 -11.13 12.03
C GLN A 461 6.01 -11.09 13.31
N TYR A 462 4.69 -10.92 13.12
CA TYR A 462 3.69 -10.89 14.18
C TYR A 462 3.89 -12.04 15.21
N PRO A 463 4.04 -11.75 16.52
CA PRO A 463 4.46 -12.74 17.52
C PRO A 463 3.57 -13.98 17.59
N ASP A 464 2.25 -13.83 17.45
CA ASP A 464 1.32 -14.97 17.44
C ASP A 464 1.63 -15.94 16.29
N HIS A 465 2.04 -15.43 15.12
CA HIS A 465 2.40 -16.25 13.96
C HIS A 465 3.74 -17.00 14.14
N LEU A 466 4.49 -16.70 15.20
CA LEU A 466 5.70 -17.39 15.62
C LEU A 466 5.49 -18.26 16.87
N SER A 467 4.33 -18.15 17.52
CA SER A 467 3.98 -18.91 18.70
C SER A 467 3.74 -20.39 18.40
N ASN A 468 3.95 -21.25 19.40
CA ASN A 468 3.79 -22.70 19.24
C ASN A 468 2.38 -23.10 18.80
N GLN A 469 1.35 -22.36 19.21
CA GLN A 469 -0.04 -22.69 18.92
C GLN A 469 -0.49 -22.25 17.52
N LYS A 470 0.00 -21.10 17.03
CA LYS A 470 -0.48 -20.43 15.81
C LYS A 470 0.61 -20.25 14.75
N PHE A 471 1.70 -21.01 14.82
CA PHE A 471 2.78 -20.94 13.84
C PHE A 471 2.26 -21.10 12.41
N ARG A 472 2.67 -20.20 11.52
CA ARG A 472 2.29 -20.20 10.10
C ARG A 472 3.52 -20.47 9.21
N PRO A 473 3.67 -21.69 8.66
CA PRO A 473 4.86 -22.07 7.87
C PRO A 473 4.83 -21.56 6.41
N ARG A 474 3.69 -21.07 5.92
CA ARG A 474 3.48 -20.75 4.50
C ARG A 474 4.46 -19.68 3.99
N SER A 475 4.69 -18.62 4.75
CA SER A 475 5.63 -17.54 4.40
C SER A 475 7.08 -18.04 4.28
N TRP A 476 7.45 -19.02 5.11
CA TRP A 476 8.78 -19.64 5.12
C TRP A 476 8.99 -20.52 3.88
N ARG A 477 8.02 -21.38 3.55
CA ARG A 477 8.06 -22.22 2.34
C ARG A 477 8.07 -21.38 1.07
N HIS A 478 7.26 -20.31 1.05
CA HIS A 478 7.25 -19.38 -0.08
C HIS A 478 8.63 -18.73 -0.30
N LEU A 479 9.27 -18.20 0.75
CA LEU A 479 10.62 -17.65 0.65
C LEU A 479 11.63 -18.69 0.11
N GLN A 480 11.60 -19.91 0.64
CA GLN A 480 12.48 -20.99 0.21
C GLN A 480 12.34 -21.28 -1.29
N ARG A 481 11.10 -21.38 -1.78
CA ARG A 481 10.80 -21.59 -3.20
C ARG A 481 11.35 -20.45 -4.06
N ILE A 482 11.07 -19.20 -3.70
CA ILE A 482 11.53 -18.03 -4.46
C ILE A 482 13.06 -17.94 -4.50
N LEU A 483 13.74 -18.18 -3.38
CA LEU A 483 15.21 -18.19 -3.36
C LEU A 483 15.79 -19.25 -4.31
N ARG A 484 15.17 -20.45 -4.38
CA ARG A 484 15.58 -21.50 -5.32
C ARG A 484 15.32 -21.09 -6.78
N GLU A 485 14.15 -20.56 -7.09
CA GLU A 485 13.78 -20.08 -8.43
C GLU A 485 14.71 -18.94 -8.90
N MET A 486 15.17 -18.10 -7.98
CA MET A 486 16.16 -17.03 -8.25
C MET A 486 17.62 -17.51 -8.35
N GLY A 487 17.90 -18.80 -8.13
CA GLY A 487 19.25 -19.38 -8.19
C GLY A 487 20.04 -19.34 -6.89
N TYR A 488 19.49 -18.82 -5.79
CA TYR A 488 20.11 -18.79 -4.47
C TYR A 488 19.90 -20.11 -3.70
N VAL A 489 20.39 -21.21 -4.26
CA VAL A 489 20.15 -22.58 -3.77
C VAL A 489 20.65 -22.80 -2.34
N GLU A 490 21.83 -22.28 -1.99
CA GLU A 490 22.39 -22.42 -0.64
C GLU A 490 21.60 -21.63 0.41
N ASP A 491 21.11 -20.44 0.05
CA ASP A 491 20.27 -19.65 0.95
C ASP A 491 18.88 -20.26 1.14
N ALA A 492 18.30 -20.83 0.07
CA ALA A 492 17.06 -21.60 0.18
C ALA A 492 17.20 -22.80 1.15
N LYS A 493 18.34 -23.51 1.12
CA LYS A 493 18.64 -24.59 2.08
C LYS A 493 18.71 -24.08 3.52
N LYS A 494 19.32 -22.91 3.76
CA LYS A 494 19.38 -22.31 5.12
C LYS A 494 17.99 -22.01 5.66
N VAL A 495 17.11 -21.42 4.85
CA VAL A 495 15.72 -21.15 5.24
C VAL A 495 14.97 -22.44 5.54
N GLY A 496 15.15 -23.49 4.71
CA GLY A 496 14.54 -24.81 4.94
C GLY A 496 14.97 -25.47 6.25
N VAL A 497 16.27 -25.44 6.57
CA VAL A 497 16.80 -25.95 7.86
C VAL A 497 16.17 -25.19 9.04
N ALA A 498 16.13 -23.86 8.96
CA ALA A 498 15.58 -23.03 10.03
C ALA A 498 14.06 -23.23 10.21
N LEU A 499 13.32 -23.52 9.13
CA LEU A 499 11.91 -23.88 9.20
C LEU A 499 11.69 -25.22 9.94
N GLU A 500 12.47 -26.25 9.60
CA GLU A 500 12.38 -27.56 10.27
C GLU A 500 12.76 -27.47 11.76
N GLU A 501 13.82 -26.73 12.10
CA GLU A 501 14.17 -26.42 13.48
C GLU A 501 13.00 -25.75 14.22
N LYS A 502 12.31 -24.81 13.57
CA LYS A 502 11.16 -24.14 14.19
C LYS A 502 9.96 -25.07 14.34
N LEU A 503 9.65 -25.88 13.33
CA LEU A 503 8.57 -26.88 13.39
C LEU A 503 8.82 -27.91 14.51
N TYR A 504 10.09 -28.24 14.74
CA TYR A 504 10.51 -29.10 15.83
C TYR A 504 10.30 -28.44 17.21
N GLU A 505 10.75 -27.20 17.40
CA GLU A 505 10.55 -26.46 18.65
C GLU A 505 9.08 -26.39 19.09
N ILE A 506 8.16 -26.26 18.13
CA ILE A 506 6.73 -26.11 18.40
C ILE A 506 5.97 -27.44 18.51
N GLY A 507 6.63 -28.58 18.29
CA GLY A 507 6.01 -29.92 18.37
C GLY A 507 5.02 -30.25 17.24
N ARG A 508 4.93 -29.44 16.17
CA ARG A 508 4.08 -29.72 15.00
C ARG A 508 4.84 -30.61 14.00
N ARG A 509 4.94 -31.90 14.33
CA ARG A 509 5.42 -32.94 13.42
C ARG A 509 4.47 -33.13 12.22
N GLY A 510 5.01 -33.63 11.10
CA GLY A 510 4.21 -34.34 10.11
C GLY A 510 3.54 -35.54 10.78
N GLN A 511 2.21 -35.51 10.89
CA GLN A 511 1.42 -36.55 11.53
C GLN A 511 1.48 -37.84 10.70
N PHE A 512 2.28 -38.80 11.13
CA PHE A 512 2.02 -40.20 10.75
C PHE A 512 0.81 -40.66 11.58
N LEU A 513 -0.33 -40.87 10.92
CA LEU A 513 -1.60 -41.24 11.56
C LEU A 513 -1.51 -42.68 12.13
N TRP A 514 -1.09 -42.82 13.40
CA TRP A 514 -1.14 -44.10 14.10
C TRP A 514 -2.54 -44.37 14.70
N PRO A 515 -3.01 -45.62 14.70
CA PRO A 515 -4.27 -46.02 15.33
C PRO A 515 -4.32 -45.64 16.83
N LYS A 516 -5.50 -45.17 17.29
CA LYS A 516 -5.73 -44.65 18.65
C LYS A 516 -5.33 -45.57 19.82
N ARG A 517 -5.12 -46.87 19.59
CA ARG A 517 -4.83 -47.88 20.63
C ARG A 517 -3.41 -47.86 21.19
N VAL A 518 -2.48 -47.09 20.64
CA VAL A 518 -1.05 -47.11 21.04
C VAL A 518 -0.63 -45.84 21.80
N ARG A 519 -1.59 -45.10 22.38
CA ARG A 519 -1.38 -43.76 22.94
C ARG A 519 -0.50 -43.71 24.21
N GLU A 520 -0.43 -44.78 25.00
CA GLU A 520 0.38 -44.80 26.24
C GLU A 520 1.84 -45.19 25.99
N ILE A 521 2.09 -46.09 25.04
CA ILE A 521 3.44 -46.42 24.55
C ILE A 521 4.07 -45.20 23.83
N ARG A 522 3.23 -44.30 23.30
CA ARG A 522 3.58 -43.05 22.62
C ARG A 522 4.48 -42.13 23.45
N GLU A 523 4.10 -41.81 24.68
CA GLU A 523 4.76 -40.72 25.42
C GLU A 523 6.14 -41.14 25.94
N PHE A 524 6.30 -42.42 26.26
CA PHE A 524 7.56 -42.99 26.71
C PHE A 524 8.59 -43.19 25.59
N LEU A 525 8.17 -43.69 24.42
CA LEU A 525 9.08 -43.91 23.28
C LEU A 525 9.29 -42.67 22.42
N GLU A 526 8.27 -41.80 22.25
CA GLU A 526 8.41 -40.65 21.35
C GLU A 526 9.28 -39.54 21.94
N GLY A 527 9.25 -39.28 23.25
CA GLY A 527 9.99 -38.14 23.82
C GLY A 527 11.51 -38.23 23.63
N GLY A 528 12.10 -39.37 23.97
CA GLY A 528 13.55 -39.59 23.89
C GLY A 528 14.04 -40.01 22.50
N MET A 529 13.33 -40.94 21.86
CA MET A 529 13.76 -41.53 20.58
C MET A 529 13.56 -40.57 19.41
N THR A 530 12.47 -39.78 19.38
CA THR A 530 12.28 -38.76 18.32
C THR A 530 13.22 -37.57 18.51
N PHE A 531 13.57 -37.23 19.76
CA PHE A 531 14.57 -36.21 20.06
C PHE A 531 15.96 -36.63 19.56
N LEU A 532 16.41 -37.85 19.91
CA LEU A 532 17.71 -38.36 19.47
C LEU A 532 17.77 -38.45 17.95
N THR A 533 16.78 -39.07 17.32
CA THR A 533 16.73 -39.25 15.86
C THR A 533 16.70 -37.92 15.10
N HIS A 534 15.95 -36.92 15.58
CA HIS A 534 15.94 -35.58 14.96
C HIS A 534 17.28 -34.86 15.08
N ARG A 535 17.92 -34.88 16.27
CA ARG A 535 19.24 -34.25 16.44
C ARG A 535 20.32 -34.96 15.62
N VAL A 536 20.29 -36.30 15.59
CA VAL A 536 21.18 -37.11 14.76
C VAL A 536 20.96 -36.76 13.28
N PHE A 537 19.72 -36.74 12.79
CA PHE A 537 19.43 -36.41 11.38
C PHE A 537 19.83 -34.97 11.00
N GLY A 538 19.59 -33.99 11.88
CA GLY A 538 20.05 -32.61 11.71
C GLY A 538 21.57 -32.47 11.70
N LEU A 539 22.27 -33.19 12.59
CA LEU A 539 23.73 -33.18 12.70
C LEU A 539 24.40 -33.80 11.47
N PHE A 540 23.96 -34.98 11.05
CA PHE A 540 24.59 -35.73 9.97
C PHE A 540 24.21 -35.19 8.58
N VAL A 541 22.96 -34.75 8.38
CA VAL A 541 22.41 -34.50 7.03
C VAL A 541 21.75 -33.12 6.90
N GLY A 542 21.57 -32.38 7.99
CA GLY A 542 20.90 -31.08 7.97
C GLY A 542 19.46 -31.18 7.44
N TYR A 543 18.71 -32.18 7.93
CA TYR A 543 17.32 -32.44 7.54
C TYR A 543 17.11 -32.71 6.04
N GLY A 544 18.10 -33.25 5.35
CA GLY A 544 18.07 -33.52 3.90
C GLY A 544 18.64 -32.39 3.04
N TYR A 545 18.95 -31.23 3.63
CA TYR A 545 19.45 -30.07 2.88
C TYR A 545 20.98 -30.07 2.69
N ARG A 546 21.75 -30.84 3.47
CA ARG A 546 23.22 -30.85 3.44
C ARG A 546 23.79 -32.29 3.38
N PRO A 547 23.60 -33.01 2.27
CA PRO A 547 23.93 -34.43 2.17
C PRO A 547 25.42 -34.74 2.27
N PHE A 548 26.29 -33.86 1.77
CA PHE A 548 27.75 -34.04 1.83
C PHE A 548 28.32 -34.02 3.25
N ARG A 549 27.56 -33.53 4.25
CA ARG A 549 27.97 -33.67 5.66
C ARG A 549 28.11 -35.13 6.08
N LEU A 550 27.26 -36.01 5.56
CA LEU A 550 27.33 -37.44 5.86
C LEU A 550 28.65 -38.04 5.37
N VAL A 551 29.10 -37.66 4.17
CA VAL A 551 30.40 -38.08 3.62
C VAL A 551 31.55 -37.59 4.49
N THR A 552 31.51 -36.34 4.97
CA THR A 552 32.55 -35.83 5.88
C THR A 552 32.56 -36.58 7.22
N TRP A 553 31.40 -37.00 7.72
CA TRP A 553 31.30 -37.83 8.92
C TRP A 553 31.84 -39.24 8.67
N MET A 554 31.51 -39.87 7.55
CA MET A 554 32.05 -41.18 7.17
C MET A 554 33.58 -41.14 7.04
N LEU A 555 34.14 -40.12 6.38
CA LEU A 555 35.59 -39.91 6.30
C LEU A 555 36.23 -39.71 7.69
N SER A 556 35.55 -38.96 8.57
CA SER A 556 36.05 -38.73 9.92
C SER A 556 36.05 -40.00 10.76
N VAL A 557 34.97 -40.78 10.72
CA VAL A 557 34.86 -42.09 11.41
C VAL A 557 35.91 -43.06 10.87
N TRP A 558 36.08 -43.13 9.54
CA TRP A 558 37.09 -43.95 8.90
C TRP A 558 38.51 -43.64 9.38
N VAL A 559 38.91 -42.36 9.35
CA VAL A 559 40.27 -41.98 9.77
C VAL A 559 40.47 -42.21 11.27
N ILE A 560 39.48 -41.87 12.10
CA ILE A 560 39.57 -42.04 13.56
C ILE A 560 39.65 -43.52 13.91
N CYS A 561 38.78 -44.37 13.37
CA CYS A 561 38.79 -45.81 13.64
C CYS A 561 40.05 -46.47 13.07
N GLY A 562 40.49 -46.09 11.87
CA GLY A 562 41.78 -46.53 11.31
C GLY A 562 42.97 -46.20 12.21
N VAL A 563 43.02 -44.99 12.78
CA VAL A 563 44.05 -44.60 13.78
C VAL A 563 43.92 -45.43 15.05
N LEU A 564 42.71 -45.67 15.55
CA LEU A 564 42.49 -46.52 16.71
C LEU A 564 42.94 -47.97 16.46
N TYR A 565 42.68 -48.53 15.28
CA TYR A 565 43.19 -49.85 14.89
C TYR A 565 44.71 -49.87 14.72
N CYS A 566 45.33 -48.80 14.21
CA CYS A 566 46.78 -48.66 14.24
C CYS A 566 47.30 -48.76 15.67
N ILE A 567 46.66 -48.05 16.61
CA ILE A 567 47.00 -48.09 18.04
C ILE A 567 46.83 -49.51 18.58
N PHE A 568 45.68 -50.15 18.36
CA PHE A 568 45.39 -51.49 18.87
C PHE A 568 46.26 -52.61 18.25
N ALA A 569 46.80 -52.38 17.05
CA ALA A 569 47.78 -53.24 16.39
C ALA A 569 49.19 -53.13 16.98
N LEU A 570 49.49 -52.09 17.76
CA LEU A 570 50.83 -51.93 18.35
C LEU A 570 51.13 -53.07 19.35
N PRO A 571 52.40 -53.50 19.48
CA PRO A 571 52.78 -54.61 20.35
C PRO A 571 52.46 -54.44 21.83
N GLN A 572 52.24 -53.21 22.28
CA GLN A 572 51.84 -52.88 23.66
C GLN A 572 50.37 -53.22 23.96
N PHE A 573 49.51 -53.20 22.94
CA PHE A 573 48.08 -53.48 23.07
C PHE A 573 47.73 -54.87 22.52
N ASN A 574 48.35 -55.27 21.41
CA ASN A 574 48.25 -56.58 20.74
C ASN A 574 46.83 -57.16 20.72
N ALA A 575 45.89 -56.34 20.25
CA ALA A 575 44.46 -56.61 20.36
C ALA A 575 43.83 -57.13 19.05
N ILE A 576 44.65 -57.28 18.00
CA ILE A 576 44.23 -57.69 16.65
C ILE A 576 45.03 -58.94 16.28
N ALA A 577 44.34 -59.98 15.82
CA ALA A 577 44.93 -61.25 15.41
C ALA A 577 44.27 -61.78 14.13
N PRO A 578 44.89 -62.76 13.44
CA PRO A 578 44.25 -63.49 12.35
C PRO A 578 42.90 -64.06 12.79
N SER A 579 41.90 -64.05 11.92
CA SER A 579 40.57 -64.61 12.20
C SER A 579 40.47 -66.11 11.86
N ASP A 580 41.39 -66.63 11.04
CA ASP A 580 41.36 -68.04 10.61
C ASP A 580 41.87 -68.99 11.73
N PRO A 581 41.04 -69.95 12.20
CA PRO A 581 41.44 -70.92 13.21
C PRO A 581 42.65 -71.78 12.80
N LEU A 582 42.88 -72.02 11.51
CA LEU A 582 44.01 -72.80 11.01
C LEU A 582 45.36 -72.12 11.31
N VAL A 583 45.40 -70.79 11.39
CA VAL A 583 46.59 -70.02 11.74
C VAL A 583 46.96 -70.20 13.21
N PHE A 584 45.99 -70.35 14.11
CA PHE A 584 46.26 -70.61 15.53
C PHE A 584 46.69 -72.05 15.82
N GLN A 585 46.23 -73.01 15.01
CA GLN A 585 46.52 -74.43 15.20
C GLN A 585 47.89 -74.84 14.62
N ASN A 586 48.48 -74.02 13.74
CA ASN A 586 49.76 -74.33 13.12
C ASN A 586 50.93 -73.91 14.04
N PRO A 587 51.77 -74.86 14.50
CA PRO A 587 52.87 -74.57 15.42
C PRO A 587 53.95 -73.64 14.84
N ILE A 588 54.03 -73.50 13.50
CA ILE A 588 54.97 -72.59 12.82
C ILE A 588 54.71 -71.12 13.21
N TYR A 589 53.46 -70.76 13.50
CA TYR A 589 53.06 -69.40 13.85
C TYR A 589 53.01 -69.14 15.37
N GLY A 590 53.45 -70.10 16.18
CA GLY A 590 53.51 -69.96 17.65
C GLY A 590 54.37 -68.78 18.11
N GLU A 591 55.38 -68.39 17.33
CA GLU A 591 56.23 -67.21 17.58
C GLU A 591 55.49 -65.87 17.39
N CYS A 592 54.36 -65.87 16.67
CA CYS A 592 53.53 -64.68 16.44
C CYS A 592 52.55 -64.42 17.60
N GLN A 593 52.36 -65.39 18.51
CA GLN A 593 51.41 -65.28 19.61
C GLN A 593 51.95 -64.39 20.74
N PRO A 594 51.10 -63.56 21.37
CA PRO A 594 51.47 -62.87 22.61
C PRO A 594 51.83 -63.89 23.69
N ILE A 595 53.01 -63.73 24.29
CA ILE A 595 53.50 -64.60 25.38
C ILE A 595 52.54 -64.51 26.57
N GLN A 596 51.68 -65.52 26.74
CA GLN A 596 50.91 -65.72 27.96
C GLN A 596 51.62 -66.75 28.85
N ASN A 597 52.24 -66.25 29.93
CA ASN A 597 52.72 -66.97 31.14
C ASN A 597 54.21 -67.38 31.26
N LYS A 598 54.91 -66.62 32.12
CA LYS A 598 55.74 -67.00 33.31
C LYS A 598 56.86 -68.07 33.26
N LYS A 599 57.20 -68.71 32.15
CA LYS A 599 58.38 -69.62 32.12
C LYS A 599 59.32 -69.37 30.94
N PHE A 600 59.85 -68.16 30.79
CA PHE A 600 61.10 -67.94 30.02
C PHE A 600 61.69 -66.56 30.37
N GLU A 601 62.24 -66.43 31.58
CA GLU A 601 62.93 -65.24 32.10
C GLU A 601 64.35 -65.06 31.50
N LYS A 602 64.62 -65.63 30.33
CA LYS A 602 65.91 -65.51 29.61
C LYS A 602 65.72 -65.18 28.13
N SER A 603 64.91 -64.18 27.85
CA SER A 603 64.91 -63.50 26.53
C SER A 603 64.72 -61.99 26.66
N GLU A 604 65.28 -61.39 27.71
CA GLU A 604 65.22 -59.94 27.95
C GLU A 604 66.29 -59.15 27.16
N LYS A 605 67.07 -59.81 26.27
CA LYS A 605 68.17 -59.17 25.53
C LYS A 605 67.89 -58.81 24.06
N ALA A 606 66.66 -58.93 23.58
CA ALA A 606 66.25 -58.30 22.34
C ALA A 606 64.87 -57.70 22.59
N GLY A 607 64.75 -56.37 22.59
CA GLY A 607 63.52 -55.62 22.88
C GLY A 607 62.39 -55.80 21.85
N VAL A 608 62.17 -57.01 21.36
CA VAL A 608 61.19 -57.37 20.34
C VAL A 608 59.93 -57.88 21.05
N LYS A 609 58.91 -57.02 21.14
CA LYS A 609 57.55 -57.42 21.50
C LYS A 609 56.85 -57.94 20.24
N TYR A 610 56.48 -59.21 20.23
CA TYR A 610 55.79 -59.84 19.10
C TYR A 610 54.31 -59.43 19.05
N ALA A 611 53.85 -58.96 17.89
CA ALA A 611 52.45 -58.70 17.57
C ALA A 611 52.08 -59.46 16.30
N TRP A 612 50.85 -59.97 16.24
CA TRP A 612 50.38 -60.72 15.07
C TRP A 612 50.49 -59.92 13.76
N THR A 613 50.19 -58.63 13.83
CA THR A 613 50.16 -57.69 12.69
C THR A 613 51.54 -57.39 12.09
N SER A 614 52.63 -57.69 12.81
CA SER A 614 54.01 -57.49 12.35
C SER A 614 54.80 -58.81 12.22
N CYS A 615 54.12 -59.96 12.25
CA CYS A 615 54.78 -61.25 12.21
C CYS A 615 55.24 -61.63 10.80
N SER A 616 56.55 -61.76 10.59
CA SER A 616 57.15 -62.16 9.31
C SER A 616 57.00 -63.65 8.97
N LYS A 617 56.48 -64.46 9.91
CA LYS A 617 56.27 -65.90 9.73
C LYS A 617 54.91 -66.24 9.11
N LEU A 618 53.96 -65.29 9.06
CA LEU A 618 52.68 -65.51 8.40
C LEU A 618 52.91 -65.82 6.91
N PRO A 619 52.12 -66.71 6.28
CA PRO A 619 52.25 -67.01 4.86
C PRO A 619 52.04 -65.73 4.06
N GLY A 620 52.84 -65.51 3.01
CA GLY A 620 52.69 -64.34 2.13
C GLY A 620 51.34 -64.28 1.40
N GLU A 621 50.62 -65.41 1.35
CA GLU A 621 49.25 -65.53 0.85
C GLU A 621 48.20 -64.97 1.84
N TYR A 622 48.55 -64.81 3.12
CA TYR A 622 47.68 -64.21 4.13
C TYR A 622 47.75 -62.68 4.02
N SER A 623 46.59 -62.01 3.98
CA SER A 623 46.56 -60.56 3.77
C SER A 623 47.29 -59.82 4.88
N THR A 624 48.20 -58.90 4.53
CA THR A 624 48.87 -58.04 5.51
C THR A 624 47.85 -57.12 6.16
N PHE A 625 47.89 -56.98 7.49
CA PHE A 625 46.97 -56.09 8.20
C PHE A 625 47.21 -54.64 7.81
N SER A 626 46.20 -54.00 7.23
CA SER A 626 46.18 -52.56 6.99
C SER A 626 45.07 -51.92 7.80
N PRO A 627 45.39 -51.18 8.87
CA PRO A 627 44.39 -50.60 9.78
C PRO A 627 43.37 -49.69 9.08
N LEU A 628 43.80 -48.92 8.08
CA LEU A 628 42.91 -48.04 7.30
C LEU A 628 42.00 -48.83 6.36
N PHE A 629 42.49 -49.91 5.74
CA PHE A 629 41.63 -50.74 4.90
C PHE A 629 40.70 -51.62 5.73
N TYR A 630 41.13 -52.08 6.90
CA TYR A 630 40.28 -52.80 7.86
C TYR A 630 39.11 -51.94 8.35
N SER A 631 39.36 -50.69 8.72
CA SER A 631 38.30 -49.72 9.07
C SER A 631 37.40 -49.43 7.87
N LEU A 632 37.97 -49.28 6.66
CA LEU A 632 37.17 -49.04 5.45
C LEU A 632 36.25 -50.22 5.11
N ASP A 633 36.73 -51.45 5.29
CA ASP A 633 36.00 -52.71 5.07
C ASP A 633 34.77 -52.78 6.00
N LEU A 634 34.97 -52.48 7.29
CA LEU A 634 33.90 -52.44 8.29
C LEU A 634 32.88 -51.32 8.03
N LEU A 635 33.34 -50.17 7.54
CA LEU A 635 32.50 -48.99 7.30
C LEU A 635 31.64 -49.10 6.03
N LEU A 636 32.12 -49.79 5.00
CA LEU A 636 31.46 -49.90 3.70
C LEU A 636 30.88 -51.29 3.45
N PRO A 637 29.64 -51.58 3.88
CA PRO A 637 29.06 -52.93 3.83
C PRO A 637 28.86 -53.51 2.41
N VAL A 638 29.11 -52.73 1.37
CA VAL A 638 28.94 -53.12 -0.05
C VAL A 638 30.27 -53.55 -0.69
N VAL A 639 31.41 -53.21 -0.08
CA VAL A 639 32.75 -53.48 -0.64
C VAL A 639 33.49 -54.41 0.32
N ASP A 640 33.91 -55.58 -0.18
CA ASP A 640 34.77 -56.52 0.57
C ASP A 640 36.22 -56.33 0.11
N LEU A 641 37.04 -55.76 0.99
CA LEU A 641 38.49 -55.56 0.82
C LEU A 641 39.31 -56.74 1.39
N GLY A 642 38.65 -57.74 1.98
CA GLY A 642 39.26 -58.95 2.52
C GLY A 642 40.04 -58.75 3.82
N GLN A 643 39.94 -57.59 4.49
CA GLN A 643 40.61 -57.31 5.75
C GLN A 643 39.77 -57.76 6.95
N GLU A 644 38.45 -57.52 6.93
CA GLU A 644 37.52 -57.96 8.00
C GLU A 644 37.51 -59.49 8.15
N ASN A 645 37.54 -60.20 7.03
CA ASN A 645 37.54 -61.67 7.02
C ASN A 645 38.88 -62.25 7.52
N ALA A 646 40.00 -61.54 7.33
CA ALA A 646 41.33 -62.02 7.66
C ALA A 646 41.80 -61.60 9.05
N TRP A 647 41.29 -60.52 9.62
CA TRP A 647 41.76 -59.97 10.89
C TRP A 647 40.60 -59.70 11.84
N GLY A 648 40.83 -59.82 13.14
CA GLY A 648 39.77 -59.68 14.13
C GLY A 648 40.29 -59.40 15.53
N ALA A 649 39.36 -59.14 16.44
CA ALA A 649 39.66 -58.90 17.84
C ALA A 649 40.25 -60.15 18.50
N TYR A 650 41.46 -60.03 19.07
CA TYR A 650 42.08 -61.12 19.82
C TYR A 650 41.49 -61.21 21.23
N ILE A 651 40.63 -62.21 21.45
CA ILE A 651 40.00 -62.48 22.74
C ILE A 651 40.34 -63.93 23.13
N PRO A 652 41.31 -64.15 24.03
CA PRO A 652 41.66 -65.50 24.48
C PRO A 652 40.48 -66.11 25.26
N SER A 653 40.16 -67.37 24.97
CA SER A 653 39.16 -68.14 25.71
C SER A 653 39.74 -68.59 27.05
N SER A 654 39.58 -67.80 28.11
CA SER A 654 39.76 -68.28 29.49
C SER A 654 38.39 -68.49 30.14
N THR A 655 38.11 -69.73 30.52
CA THR A 655 36.90 -70.13 31.27
C THR A 655 36.87 -69.59 32.71
N ASP A 656 37.94 -68.94 33.20
CA ASP A 656 38.08 -68.49 34.59
C ASP A 656 37.96 -66.97 34.83
N ASP A 657 37.91 -66.11 33.80
CA ASP A 657 38.08 -64.65 34.02
C ASP A 657 36.77 -63.84 34.19
N MET A 658 35.57 -64.42 34.00
CA MET A 658 34.32 -63.64 34.08
C MET A 658 33.80 -63.40 35.51
N VAL A 659 34.33 -64.12 36.52
CA VAL A 659 33.81 -64.06 37.90
C VAL A 659 34.60 -63.09 38.80
N GLU A 660 35.83 -62.70 38.44
CA GLU A 660 36.70 -61.94 39.35
C GLU A 660 37.11 -60.52 38.89
N LYS A 661 36.72 -60.03 37.70
CA LYS A 661 37.17 -58.69 37.22
C LYS A 661 36.03 -57.79 36.74
N PRO A 662 36.00 -56.50 37.15
CA PRO A 662 34.95 -55.57 36.74
C PRO A 662 35.04 -55.27 35.23
N ILE A 663 33.92 -54.83 34.65
CA ILE A 663 33.73 -54.46 33.23
C ILE A 663 34.77 -53.42 32.75
N TRP A 664 35.43 -52.71 33.66
CA TRP A 664 36.48 -51.72 33.40
C TRP A 664 37.90 -52.30 33.23
N ASN A 665 38.13 -53.59 33.56
CA ASN A 665 39.38 -54.32 33.25
C ASN A 665 39.34 -54.89 31.83
N LEU A 666 38.88 -54.07 30.88
CA LEU A 666 38.64 -54.45 29.50
C LEU A 666 39.99 -54.74 28.82
N ARG A 667 40.31 -56.01 28.59
CA ARG A 667 41.41 -56.37 27.68
C ARG A 667 41.14 -55.69 26.33
N TRP A 668 42.17 -55.09 25.74
CA TRP A 668 42.07 -54.27 24.53
C TRP A 668 41.35 -54.97 23.35
N GLY A 669 41.36 -56.31 23.27
CA GLY A 669 40.57 -57.07 22.29
C GLY A 669 39.05 -56.84 22.38
N TYR A 670 38.48 -56.70 23.58
CA TYR A 670 37.06 -56.35 23.72
C TYR A 670 36.77 -54.92 23.26
N ALA A 671 37.71 -53.99 23.44
CA ALA A 671 37.59 -52.62 22.92
C ALA A 671 37.61 -52.62 21.38
N VAL A 672 38.50 -53.41 20.75
CA VAL A 672 38.53 -53.61 19.29
C VAL A 672 37.19 -54.17 18.78
N ARG A 673 36.61 -55.15 19.48
CA ARG A 673 35.32 -55.74 19.11
C ARG A 673 34.16 -54.73 19.19
N LEU A 674 34.10 -53.94 20.27
CA LEU A 674 33.09 -52.89 20.41
C LEU A 674 33.25 -51.80 19.35
N LEU A 675 34.49 -51.41 19.04
CA LEU A 675 34.79 -50.44 17.98
C LEU A 675 34.35 -50.97 16.61
N ALA A 676 34.66 -52.24 16.31
CA ALA A 676 34.25 -52.88 15.06
C ALA A 676 32.72 -52.91 14.93
N TRP A 677 32.00 -53.34 15.96
CA TRP A 677 30.53 -53.32 15.95
C TRP A 677 29.93 -51.93 15.76
N PHE A 678 30.51 -50.91 16.41
CA PHE A 678 30.11 -49.53 16.22
C PHE A 678 30.30 -49.09 14.78
N GLU A 679 31.48 -49.34 14.20
CA GLU A 679 31.82 -48.95 12.83
C GLU A 679 30.95 -49.66 11.81
N THR A 680 30.72 -50.97 11.96
CA THR A 680 29.79 -51.74 11.12
C THR A 680 28.39 -51.13 11.19
N LEU A 681 27.81 -50.97 12.38
CA LEU A 681 26.45 -50.41 12.54
C LEU A 681 26.34 -48.99 11.95
N PHE A 682 27.35 -48.15 12.16
CA PHE A 682 27.41 -46.81 11.59
C PHE A 682 27.52 -46.87 10.06
N GLY A 683 28.33 -47.77 9.51
CA GLY A 683 28.48 -48.03 8.08
C GLY A 683 27.17 -48.43 7.39
N TRP A 684 26.45 -49.38 7.97
CA TRP A 684 25.11 -49.77 7.50
C TRP A 684 24.12 -48.60 7.51
N MET A 685 24.05 -47.88 8.63
CA MET A 685 23.11 -46.75 8.79
C MET A 685 23.43 -45.61 7.82
N SER A 686 24.70 -45.20 7.73
CA SER A 686 25.15 -44.11 6.86
C SER A 686 25.02 -44.47 5.39
N SER A 687 25.31 -45.71 4.99
CA SER A 687 25.15 -46.18 3.61
C SER A 687 23.69 -46.17 3.16
N LEU A 688 22.78 -46.71 3.99
CA LEU A 688 21.34 -46.69 3.70
C LEU A 688 20.81 -45.25 3.58
N LEU A 689 21.27 -44.38 4.46
CA LEU A 689 20.84 -42.98 4.50
C LEU A 689 21.40 -42.19 3.30
N LEU A 690 22.65 -42.46 2.90
CA LEU A 690 23.26 -41.89 1.69
C LEU A 690 22.49 -42.31 0.43
N VAL A 691 22.13 -43.60 0.32
CA VAL A 691 21.32 -44.11 -0.80
C VAL A 691 19.94 -43.45 -0.82
N ALA A 692 19.26 -43.32 0.33
CA ALA A 692 17.94 -42.68 0.43
C ALA A 692 17.98 -41.19 0.02
N ILE A 693 19.10 -40.51 0.27
CA ILE A 693 19.33 -39.13 -0.14
C ILE A 693 19.57 -39.05 -1.65
N ILE A 694 20.50 -39.84 -2.18
CA ILE A 694 20.90 -39.80 -3.60
C ILE A 694 19.74 -40.23 -4.50
N SER A 695 18.96 -41.24 -4.08
CA SER A 695 17.77 -41.70 -4.80
C SER A 695 16.60 -40.72 -4.76
N GLY A 696 16.71 -39.63 -3.99
CA GLY A 696 15.64 -38.62 -3.87
C GLY A 696 14.46 -39.05 -2.99
N PHE A 697 14.48 -40.26 -2.40
CA PHE A 697 13.42 -40.76 -1.53
C PHE A 697 13.24 -39.92 -0.25
N SER A 698 14.31 -39.24 0.19
CA SER A 698 14.30 -38.29 1.31
C SER A 698 13.81 -36.88 0.94
N ARG A 699 13.64 -36.53 -0.34
CA ARG A 699 13.01 -35.26 -0.69
C ARG A 699 11.52 -35.41 -0.39
N ARG A 700 11.10 -34.94 0.78
CA ARG A 700 9.70 -34.58 0.99
C ARG A 700 9.37 -33.57 -0.11
N ASN A 701 8.53 -33.98 -1.05
CA ASN A 701 8.17 -33.17 -2.21
C ASN A 701 7.75 -31.78 -1.73
N ASP A 702 8.40 -30.76 -2.30
CA ASP A 702 8.13 -29.34 -2.06
C ASP A 702 6.78 -28.90 -2.70
N GLU A 703 5.86 -29.83 -2.98
CA GLU A 703 4.65 -29.64 -3.81
C GLU A 703 3.31 -29.98 -3.11
N GLU A 704 3.23 -29.94 -1.77
CA GLU A 704 1.93 -29.85 -1.06
C GLU A 704 1.68 -28.49 -0.39
#